data_AF-A0A914IE83-F1
#
_entry.id   AF-A0A914IE83-F1
#
_cell.length_a   1.000
_cell.length_b   1.000
_cell.length_c   1.000
_cell.angle_alpha   90.00
_cell.angle_beta   90.00
_cell.angle_gamma   90.00
#
_symmetry.space_group_name_H-M   'P 1'
#
loop_
_entity.id
_entity.type
_entity.pdbx_description
1 polymer ?
#
loop_
_entity_poly.entity_id
_entity_poly.type
_entity_poly.pdbx_seq_one_letter_code
_entity_poly.pdbx_strand_id
1 'polypeptide(L)'
;MITGDNVLTAIHVVAEQLDNQHKRTRMAIIGFGVLITIPNNPNIIHEPLVLKMCANDLKERNLLPEGLNLQVYTMESCNRFSGVEHAAYLHYLRNASVYFGPGCNNEMLIIGRLVSRWNVPIVAHLSGDDALADRNVFDTLGSVALTSATEMARATITFLHLYGWKQIGIVRSSVNYDRLSVHSLKNSLKDNKIEINTEIEFDPYMSADEIIATGRLKHLRNRARIIIVEMGMDLHSVTAFMVAIHRSNMKTSEYVYIIPWLAHMNDHYPWESTNVEKQEVKSAFDDAIVITAHGYDKKFIEDFERRFNLVAGVVSNHYATLSYMSLYDALYLYGLAIRDAFEESKSNTVYLDGKIVWRKMTARQFIGATGQVLMNNKAIRVPSYATYHTKNGTMKIVVELTARLGDRLKCLKSEHDCSEHVAHEVLSHYWSSSDGYMPTDMPRCGFDDSLCDYTVMYVVGSVMLFLAVVIPIGYLLYVREKERMLYDMTWRIPREQIKLLLDGKHSRSRRSDPSMNKSFESTSVGSLFANSRLSVPQAVANGVKCSCKRYQQTRNISFNKHDLARLKELKMFENENLNKFYGISFNQQNEFIVLWVLCQRGSLEDVLFNGEIKIGRNFQVSFAKDVVKAVYFLHMSTLRMHGFLCLQNCLVDSNWNVKLTSFVTEEIIGDKLKHNELKYVDNGELEHEIKQRKREKRERREQRDNGATDQPAEKTDKVKEREKWRKKRDSDSDMGHDSLDVDIAAIKMREKSSAKKLVQQAPEIVREYVSSKHLPVGTQAADMYSLAMVLYQILFKLEPFYERNLPYNKILSKIAMANDNDQIIRPSFPNQQNLPNQREEEELDAYNLQLLSAIEACWLEIPEMRPNIKRMKAIVFANLKSSGSGSLVDQMIKMMEDYTTNLEQLVKERTQMLEDAQQQADRLLKSMLPSTIAEDLKAGRSVLPQLYANATVLFSDIRGFTRISSTSTPLQVVNFLNDLFSGFDAIIVKHDAFKVETIGDAYMIVSGLPRENGNAHVQHISEISLKMRTFVSNFKLAHRPEESLMVRIGFHSGAVAAGVVGLQAPRYCLFGETVNFASRMESTGLPNKIQISEHSFNLLRCFYHQFVVVERGKVDIKGKGEVTTHFLEGKEQSSFNLGQQQSYGRKK
;
A
#
# COMPACT_ATOMS: atom_id res chain seq x y z
N MET A 1 -33.89 -67.49 70.84
CA MET A 1 -34.76 -66.30 70.65
C MET A 1 -34.82 -65.55 71.96
N ILE A 2 -34.04 -64.48 72.09
CA ILE A 2 -34.21 -63.48 73.14
C ILE A 2 -34.08 -62.14 72.42
N THR A 3 -35.14 -61.33 72.54
CA THR A 3 -35.39 -60.09 71.82
C THR A 3 -34.57 -58.92 72.38
N GLY A 4 -34.25 -57.96 71.50
CA GLY A 4 -33.25 -56.90 71.70
C GLY A 4 -33.55 -55.80 72.73
N ASP A 5 -34.63 -55.91 73.50
CA ASP A 5 -35.04 -54.85 74.43
C ASP A 5 -34.27 -54.88 75.77
N ASN A 6 -33.73 -56.02 76.19
CA ASN A 6 -33.00 -56.14 77.47
C ASN A 6 -31.55 -55.61 77.43
N VAL A 7 -30.99 -55.37 76.25
CA VAL A 7 -29.61 -54.85 76.10
C VAL A 7 -29.58 -53.33 76.26
N LEU A 8 -30.62 -52.62 75.81
CA LEU A 8 -30.71 -51.16 75.95
C LEU A 8 -30.90 -50.71 77.40
N THR A 9 -31.66 -51.45 78.21
CA THR A 9 -31.88 -51.09 79.62
C THR A 9 -30.63 -51.32 80.47
N ALA A 10 -29.85 -52.38 80.17
CA ALA A 10 -28.59 -52.66 80.86
C ALA A 10 -27.52 -51.59 80.56
N ILE A 11 -27.46 -51.08 79.32
CA ILE A 11 -26.55 -49.98 78.95
C ILE A 11 -26.93 -48.67 79.65
N HIS A 12 -28.23 -48.40 79.81
CA HIS A 12 -28.71 -47.17 80.45
C HIS A 12 -28.37 -47.14 81.96
N VAL A 13 -28.51 -48.27 82.65
CA VAL A 13 -28.21 -48.37 84.10
C VAL A 13 -26.70 -48.32 84.38
N VAL A 14 -25.88 -48.92 83.50
CA VAL A 14 -24.41 -48.83 83.61
C VAL A 14 -23.91 -47.41 83.32
N ALA A 15 -24.53 -46.70 82.36
CA ALA A 15 -24.21 -45.30 82.08
C ALA A 15 -24.56 -44.38 83.27
N GLU A 16 -25.68 -44.62 83.95
CA GLU A 16 -26.11 -43.83 85.11
C GLU A 16 -25.28 -44.12 86.38
N GLN A 17 -24.77 -45.35 86.52
CA GLN A 17 -23.83 -45.72 87.60
C GLN A 17 -22.41 -45.20 87.35
N LEU A 18 -21.97 -45.08 86.09
CA LEU A 18 -20.68 -44.47 85.74
C LEU A 18 -20.70 -42.95 85.93
N ASP A 19 -21.82 -42.27 85.60
CA ASP A 19 -21.97 -40.82 85.78
C ASP A 19 -21.99 -40.40 87.27
N ASN A 20 -22.50 -41.26 88.15
CA ASN A 20 -22.52 -41.00 89.59
C ASN A 20 -21.19 -41.29 90.31
N GLN A 21 -20.28 -42.10 89.75
CA GLN A 21 -18.95 -42.30 90.33
C GLN A 21 -17.93 -41.22 89.95
N HIS A 22 -18.12 -40.47 88.86
CA HIS A 22 -17.17 -39.43 88.41
C HIS A 22 -17.35 -38.05 89.06
N LYS A 23 -18.42 -37.82 89.84
CA LYS A 23 -18.74 -36.51 90.44
C LYS A 23 -18.02 -36.19 91.76
N ARG A 24 -17.05 -36.99 92.22
CA ARG A 24 -16.29 -36.67 93.45
C ARG A 24 -14.83 -36.37 93.16
N THR A 25 -14.46 -35.11 93.43
CA THR A 25 -13.10 -34.55 93.59
C THR A 25 -12.20 -34.59 92.36
N ARG A 26 -12.14 -33.47 91.61
CA ARG A 26 -10.94 -33.04 90.86
C ARG A 26 -11.04 -31.57 90.47
N MET A 27 -9.92 -30.85 90.54
CA MET A 27 -9.69 -29.58 89.83
C MET A 27 -10.24 -29.70 88.41
N ALA A 28 -10.87 -28.63 87.89
CA ALA A 28 -11.40 -28.59 86.53
C ALA A 28 -10.24 -28.66 85.51
N ILE A 29 -9.82 -29.87 85.16
CA ILE A 29 -8.84 -30.12 84.12
C ILE A 29 -9.57 -29.99 82.79
N ILE A 30 -9.19 -29.00 81.98
CA ILE A 30 -9.62 -28.93 80.59
C ILE A 30 -8.77 -29.95 79.81
N GLY A 31 -9.38 -31.00 79.27
CA GLY A 31 -8.73 -31.93 78.35
C GLY A 31 -8.77 -31.39 76.92
N PHE A 32 -7.61 -31.14 76.31
CA PHE A 32 -7.52 -30.67 74.92
C PHE A 32 -7.18 -31.83 74.00
N GLY A 33 -8.14 -32.31 73.22
CA GLY A 33 -7.83 -33.24 72.14
C GLY A 33 -7.18 -32.49 70.99
N VAL A 34 -5.86 -32.46 70.92
CA VAL A 34 -5.17 -31.87 69.78
C VAL A 34 -5.01 -32.93 68.70
N LEU A 35 -5.74 -32.77 67.59
CA LEU A 35 -5.61 -33.63 66.41
C LEU A 35 -4.46 -33.14 65.55
N ILE A 36 -3.28 -33.50 65.99
CA ILE A 36 -2.03 -33.14 65.33
C ILE A 36 -1.89 -33.96 64.03
N THR A 37 -1.13 -33.46 63.08
CA THR A 37 -0.65 -34.24 61.94
C THR A 37 0.57 -35.09 62.39
N ILE A 38 0.62 -36.39 62.13
CA ILE A 38 1.87 -37.17 62.40
C ILE A 38 2.37 -37.75 61.04
N PRO A 39 3.57 -38.35 60.94
CA PRO A 39 4.89 -37.80 60.64
C PRO A 39 5.38 -38.20 59.23
N ASN A 40 4.51 -38.25 58.22
CA ASN A 40 4.97 -38.65 56.88
C ASN A 40 5.54 -37.49 56.04
N ASN A 41 5.54 -36.27 56.58
CA ASN A 41 6.45 -35.23 56.11
C ASN A 41 7.61 -35.13 57.12
N PRO A 42 8.83 -35.60 56.78
CA PRO A 42 9.98 -35.59 57.70
C PRO A 42 10.37 -34.20 58.21
N ASN A 43 9.74 -33.14 57.68
CA ASN A 43 10.02 -31.75 58.00
C ASN A 43 9.22 -31.19 59.21
N ILE A 44 8.09 -31.78 59.61
CA ILE A 44 7.20 -31.26 60.69
C ILE A 44 6.90 -32.37 61.71
N ILE A 45 7.72 -32.51 62.76
CA ILE A 45 7.64 -33.62 63.75
C ILE A 45 7.38 -33.11 65.19
N HIS A 46 7.55 -31.82 65.44
CA HIS A 46 7.65 -31.25 66.80
C HIS A 46 6.46 -30.38 67.22
N GLU A 47 5.31 -30.50 66.54
CA GLU A 47 4.06 -29.80 66.85
C GLU A 47 3.63 -29.86 68.35
N PRO A 48 3.77 -30.99 69.07
CA PRO A 48 3.42 -31.05 70.49
C PRO A 48 4.26 -30.10 71.37
N LEU A 49 5.51 -29.85 71.00
CA LEU A 49 6.42 -28.97 71.76
C LEU A 49 6.01 -27.51 71.60
N VAL A 50 5.54 -27.12 70.42
CA VAL A 50 5.03 -25.77 70.12
C VAL A 50 3.81 -25.45 70.96
N LEU A 51 2.87 -26.39 71.07
CA LEU A 51 1.67 -26.21 71.88
C LEU A 51 1.98 -26.14 73.38
N LYS A 52 2.95 -26.94 73.86
CA LYS A 52 3.44 -26.82 75.24
C LYS A 52 4.10 -25.46 75.50
N MET A 53 4.91 -24.98 74.56
CA MET A 53 5.53 -23.66 74.62
C MET A 53 4.47 -22.55 74.69
N CYS A 54 3.45 -22.58 73.84
CA CYS A 54 2.35 -21.62 73.88
C CYS A 54 1.52 -21.74 75.17
N ALA A 55 1.25 -22.95 75.66
CA ALA A 55 0.53 -23.18 76.90
C ALA A 55 1.27 -22.57 78.12
N ASN A 56 2.60 -22.69 78.15
CA ASN A 56 3.43 -22.04 79.15
C ASN A 56 3.36 -20.51 79.04
N ASP A 57 3.48 -19.96 77.82
CA ASP A 57 3.36 -18.51 77.58
C ASP A 57 1.99 -17.96 78.02
N LEU A 58 0.89 -18.67 77.76
CA LEU A 58 -0.46 -18.29 78.21
C LEU A 58 -0.56 -18.26 79.74
N LYS A 59 0.11 -19.19 80.41
CA LYS A 59 0.14 -19.30 81.88
C LYS A 59 1.01 -18.19 82.49
N GLU A 60 2.20 -17.96 81.97
CA GLU A 60 3.12 -16.91 82.43
C GLU A 60 2.51 -15.50 82.29
N ARG A 61 1.71 -15.29 81.23
CA ARG A 61 1.00 -14.03 80.99
C ARG A 61 -0.33 -13.90 81.76
N ASN A 62 -0.70 -14.88 82.59
CA ASN A 62 -1.97 -14.93 83.32
C ASN A 62 -3.20 -14.70 82.41
N LEU A 63 -3.20 -15.27 81.20
CA LEU A 63 -4.28 -15.07 80.23
C LEU A 63 -5.46 -16.04 80.44
N LEU A 64 -5.27 -17.13 81.18
CA LEU A 64 -6.30 -18.13 81.45
C LEU A 64 -6.92 -17.91 82.85
N PRO A 65 -8.23 -18.17 83.03
CA PRO A 65 -8.88 -18.11 84.34
C PRO A 65 -8.26 -19.02 85.41
N GLU A 66 -8.27 -18.58 86.66
CA GLU A 66 -7.71 -19.33 87.80
C GLU A 66 -8.41 -20.69 87.97
N GLY A 67 -7.62 -21.77 87.95
CA GLY A 67 -8.11 -23.15 88.09
C GLY A 67 -8.23 -23.96 86.80
N LEU A 68 -8.00 -23.34 85.63
CA LEU A 68 -7.94 -24.05 84.35
C LEU A 68 -6.49 -24.39 83.99
N ASN A 69 -6.23 -25.67 83.65
CA ASN A 69 -4.92 -26.14 83.19
C ASN A 69 -5.03 -26.78 81.81
N LEU A 70 -4.04 -26.53 80.94
CA LEU A 70 -4.00 -27.03 79.57
C LEU A 70 -3.32 -28.41 79.50
N GLN A 71 -4.02 -29.44 79.03
CA GLN A 71 -3.44 -30.75 78.73
C GLN A 71 -3.53 -31.07 77.24
N VAL A 72 -2.38 -31.23 76.58
CA VAL A 72 -2.27 -31.48 75.14
C VAL A 72 -2.22 -32.99 74.86
N TYR A 73 -3.22 -33.53 74.17
CA TYR A 73 -3.22 -34.89 73.61
C TYR A 73 -2.95 -34.84 72.11
N THR A 74 -2.13 -35.72 71.56
CA THR A 74 -1.70 -35.65 70.15
C THR A 74 -1.94 -36.98 69.46
N MET A 75 -2.64 -36.98 68.32
CA MET A 75 -2.95 -38.18 67.52
C MET A 75 -2.53 -37.98 66.07
N GLU A 76 -2.46 -39.05 65.26
CA GLU A 76 -2.13 -38.98 63.82
C GLU A 76 -3.32 -38.52 62.98
N SER A 77 -3.06 -37.84 61.88
CA SER A 77 -4.06 -37.48 60.89
C SER A 77 -3.43 -37.38 59.49
N CYS A 78 -4.26 -37.23 58.47
CA CYS A 78 -3.88 -37.12 57.06
C CYS A 78 -3.33 -38.41 56.43
N ASN A 79 -3.77 -39.56 56.95
CA ASN A 79 -3.42 -40.88 56.42
C ASN A 79 -4.69 -41.74 56.31
N ARG A 80 -5.24 -41.87 55.10
CA ARG A 80 -6.45 -42.67 54.81
C ARG A 80 -7.63 -42.36 55.76
N PHE A 81 -7.85 -41.08 56.09
CA PHE A 81 -8.91 -40.63 57.00
C PHE A 81 -8.73 -41.03 58.48
N SER A 82 -7.51 -41.44 58.90
CA SER A 82 -7.21 -41.78 60.31
C SER A 82 -7.52 -40.65 61.30
N GLY A 83 -7.37 -39.38 60.89
CA GLY A 83 -7.68 -38.26 61.77
C GLY A 83 -9.15 -38.18 62.16
N VAL A 84 -10.06 -38.69 61.33
CA VAL A 84 -11.50 -38.75 61.65
C VAL A 84 -11.75 -39.76 62.77
N GLU A 85 -11.10 -40.93 62.72
CA GLU A 85 -11.17 -41.95 63.76
C GLU A 85 -10.59 -41.42 65.08
N HIS A 86 -9.41 -40.81 65.01
CA HIS A 86 -8.77 -40.23 66.17
C HIS A 86 -9.57 -39.06 66.77
N ALA A 87 -10.28 -38.28 65.96
CA ALA A 87 -11.17 -37.22 66.44
C ALA A 87 -12.28 -37.80 67.31
N ALA A 88 -12.92 -38.87 66.86
CA ALA A 88 -13.94 -39.57 67.63
C ALA A 88 -13.35 -40.17 68.92
N TYR A 89 -12.17 -40.79 68.85
CA TYR A 89 -11.47 -41.31 70.03
C TYR A 89 -11.20 -40.21 71.08
N LEU A 90 -10.64 -39.07 70.66
CA LEU A 90 -10.35 -37.96 71.55
C LEU A 90 -11.62 -37.35 72.17
N HIS A 91 -12.71 -37.29 71.40
CA HIS A 91 -13.98 -36.79 71.91
C HIS A 91 -14.53 -37.70 73.01
N TYR A 92 -14.74 -38.98 72.71
CA TYR A 92 -15.50 -39.90 73.57
C TYR A 92 -14.67 -40.50 74.70
N LEU A 93 -13.37 -40.72 74.50
CA LEU A 93 -12.51 -41.38 75.49
C LEU A 93 -11.58 -40.42 76.25
N ARG A 94 -11.36 -39.20 75.72
CA ARG A 94 -10.48 -38.20 76.34
C ARG A 94 -11.16 -36.88 76.69
N ASN A 95 -12.47 -36.75 76.45
CA ASN A 95 -13.26 -35.53 76.71
C ASN A 95 -12.60 -34.26 76.15
N ALA A 96 -12.14 -34.34 74.90
CA ALA A 96 -11.52 -33.22 74.21
C ALA A 96 -12.48 -32.02 74.07
N SER A 97 -12.07 -30.85 74.59
CA SER A 97 -12.86 -29.61 74.58
C SER A 97 -12.54 -28.65 73.45
N VAL A 98 -11.50 -28.90 72.66
CA VAL A 98 -11.13 -28.13 71.46
C VAL A 98 -10.20 -28.98 70.60
N TYR A 99 -10.26 -28.76 69.29
CA TYR A 99 -9.38 -29.39 68.31
C TYR A 99 -8.52 -28.36 67.57
N PHE A 100 -7.27 -28.70 67.30
CA PHE A 100 -6.39 -27.93 66.41
C PHE A 100 -5.93 -28.86 65.30
N GLY A 101 -6.13 -28.47 64.03
CA GLY A 101 -5.89 -29.38 62.90
C GLY A 101 -7.06 -30.34 62.63
N PRO A 102 -6.92 -31.28 61.66
CA PRO A 102 -5.68 -31.66 60.96
C PRO A 102 -5.24 -30.66 59.88
N GLY A 103 -4.04 -30.83 59.32
CA GLY A 103 -3.52 -29.96 58.27
C GLY A 103 -4.10 -30.19 56.87
N CYS A 104 -4.67 -31.38 56.61
CA CYS A 104 -5.24 -31.75 55.31
C CYS A 104 -6.73 -31.41 55.21
N ASN A 105 -7.11 -30.85 54.06
CA ASN A 105 -8.49 -30.41 53.80
C ASN A 105 -9.51 -31.55 53.84
N ASN A 106 -9.17 -32.73 53.29
CA ASN A 106 -10.10 -33.87 53.18
C ASN A 106 -10.63 -34.34 54.55
N GLU A 107 -9.76 -34.43 55.56
CA GLU A 107 -10.17 -34.82 56.91
C GLU A 107 -10.76 -33.63 57.67
N MET A 108 -10.23 -32.43 57.49
CA MET A 108 -10.76 -31.20 58.09
C MET A 108 -12.24 -30.96 57.75
N LEU A 109 -12.64 -31.19 56.49
CA LEU A 109 -14.04 -31.05 56.06
C LEU A 109 -14.99 -32.01 56.79
N ILE A 110 -14.53 -33.21 57.14
CA ILE A 110 -15.33 -34.22 57.85
C ILE A 110 -15.36 -33.91 59.35
N ILE A 111 -14.19 -33.67 59.94
CA ILE A 111 -14.05 -33.39 61.38
C ILE A 111 -14.78 -32.09 61.72
N GLY A 112 -14.65 -31.04 60.90
CA GLY A 112 -15.36 -29.78 61.05
C GLY A 112 -16.88 -29.94 61.17
N ARG A 113 -17.48 -30.89 60.44
CA ARG A 113 -18.92 -31.19 60.54
C ARG A 113 -19.27 -31.91 61.84
N LEU A 114 -18.40 -32.81 62.30
CA LEU A 114 -18.61 -33.55 63.55
C LEU A 114 -18.53 -32.63 64.76
N VAL A 115 -17.51 -31.77 64.83
CA VAL A 115 -17.29 -30.86 65.97
C VAL A 115 -18.38 -29.78 66.08
N SER A 116 -18.93 -29.30 64.96
CA SER A 116 -20.13 -28.46 64.97
C SER A 116 -21.33 -29.13 65.63
N ARG A 117 -21.47 -30.46 65.48
CA ARG A 117 -22.53 -31.24 66.15
C ARG A 117 -22.22 -31.53 67.61
N TRP A 118 -20.95 -31.68 67.96
CA TRP A 118 -20.50 -31.82 69.34
C TRP A 118 -20.48 -30.49 70.11
N ASN A 119 -20.73 -29.36 69.45
CA ASN A 119 -20.55 -28.00 69.98
C ASN A 119 -19.13 -27.76 70.53
N VAL A 120 -18.12 -28.29 69.84
CA VAL A 120 -16.71 -28.16 70.21
C VAL A 120 -16.03 -27.24 69.19
N PRO A 121 -15.22 -26.26 69.63
CA PRO A 121 -14.47 -25.42 68.71
C PRO A 121 -13.33 -26.18 68.04
N ILE A 122 -13.08 -25.86 66.79
CA ILE A 122 -11.92 -26.35 66.03
C ILE A 122 -11.19 -25.18 65.38
N VAL A 123 -9.86 -25.18 65.43
CA VAL A 123 -9.04 -24.16 64.78
C VAL A 123 -8.13 -24.82 63.75
N ALA A 124 -8.37 -24.52 62.48
CA ALA A 124 -7.52 -24.92 61.37
C ALA A 124 -6.28 -24.03 61.33
N HIS A 125 -5.08 -24.61 61.40
CA HIS A 125 -3.83 -23.84 61.37
C HIS A 125 -3.08 -23.94 60.03
N LEU A 126 -3.40 -24.93 59.19
CA LEU A 126 -2.82 -25.11 57.85
C LEU A 126 -3.88 -25.17 56.75
N SER A 127 -5.08 -25.69 57.04
CA SER A 127 -6.15 -25.80 56.05
C SER A 127 -6.81 -24.44 55.79
N GLY A 128 -6.59 -23.90 54.59
CA GLY A 128 -7.15 -22.65 54.08
C GLY A 128 -8.25 -22.83 53.02
N ASP A 129 -8.88 -24.01 52.98
CA ASP A 129 -9.93 -24.38 52.03
C ASP A 129 -11.16 -23.46 52.13
N ASP A 130 -11.73 -23.05 51.00
CA ASP A 130 -12.82 -22.08 50.95
C ASP A 130 -14.14 -22.64 51.51
N ALA A 131 -14.34 -23.96 51.43
CA ALA A 131 -15.55 -24.61 51.92
C ALA A 131 -15.65 -24.51 53.45
N LEU A 132 -14.50 -24.34 54.14
CA LEU A 132 -14.45 -24.12 55.59
C LEU A 132 -15.01 -22.76 56.03
N ALA A 133 -15.26 -21.85 55.08
CA ALA A 133 -15.88 -20.55 55.35
C ALA A 133 -17.41 -20.59 55.45
N ASP A 134 -18.05 -21.70 55.08
CA ASP A 134 -19.51 -21.86 55.20
C ASP A 134 -19.92 -22.07 56.66
N ARG A 135 -20.44 -21.00 57.28
CA ARG A 135 -20.87 -21.00 58.68
C ARG A 135 -22.22 -21.68 58.91
N ASN A 136 -22.96 -22.05 57.87
CA ASN A 136 -24.14 -22.91 58.02
C ASN A 136 -23.75 -24.37 58.32
N VAL A 137 -22.57 -24.77 57.85
CA VAL A 137 -22.03 -26.13 58.02
C VAL A 137 -21.01 -26.19 59.15
N PHE A 138 -20.16 -25.17 59.26
CA PHE A 138 -19.01 -25.11 60.16
C PHE A 138 -19.12 -23.93 61.15
N ASP A 139 -20.12 -23.97 62.02
CA ASP A 139 -20.48 -22.88 62.95
C ASP A 139 -19.55 -22.72 64.17
N THR A 140 -18.66 -23.67 64.44
CA THR A 140 -17.65 -23.61 65.53
C THR A 140 -16.20 -23.62 65.01
N LEU A 141 -16.00 -23.49 63.69
CA LEU A 141 -14.68 -23.56 63.07
C LEU A 141 -14.05 -22.17 62.91
N GLY A 142 -12.81 -22.03 63.37
CA GLY A 142 -11.91 -20.92 63.03
C GLY A 142 -10.75 -21.38 62.17
N SER A 143 -10.11 -20.46 61.44
CA SER A 143 -8.88 -20.75 60.69
C SER A 143 -7.86 -19.64 60.87
N VAL A 144 -6.66 -19.99 61.32
CA VAL A 144 -5.48 -19.12 61.39
C VAL A 144 -4.46 -19.41 60.28
N ALA A 145 -4.86 -20.23 59.30
CA ALA A 145 -4.03 -20.60 58.16
C ALA A 145 -3.39 -19.35 57.52
N LEU A 146 -2.09 -19.48 57.21
CA LEU A 146 -1.27 -18.40 56.67
C LEU A 146 -1.79 -17.93 55.31
N THR A 147 -2.41 -18.84 54.57
CA THR A 147 -3.04 -18.57 53.28
C THR A 147 -4.50 -19.00 53.29
N SER A 148 -5.33 -18.25 52.57
CA SER A 148 -6.72 -18.59 52.29
C SER A 148 -7.00 -18.32 50.82
N ALA A 149 -7.68 -19.26 50.16
CA ALA A 149 -8.05 -19.10 48.76
C ALA A 149 -9.01 -17.91 48.54
N THR A 150 -9.97 -17.73 49.44
CA THR A 150 -10.94 -16.62 49.39
C THR A 150 -10.25 -15.26 49.57
N GLU A 151 -9.31 -15.16 50.50
CA GLU A 151 -8.58 -13.89 50.73
C GLU A 151 -7.58 -13.60 49.60
N MET A 152 -6.95 -14.63 49.02
CA MET A 152 -6.12 -14.49 47.82
C MET A 152 -6.93 -13.96 46.62
N ALA A 153 -8.14 -14.48 46.43
CA ALA A 153 -9.05 -13.98 45.39
C ALA A 153 -9.40 -12.50 45.61
N ARG A 154 -9.69 -12.09 46.85
CA ARG A 154 -9.95 -10.68 47.18
C ARG A 154 -8.73 -9.79 46.97
N ALA A 155 -7.54 -10.24 47.34
CA ALA A 155 -6.30 -9.52 47.09
C ALA A 155 -6.04 -9.34 45.59
N THR A 156 -6.25 -10.40 44.80
CA THR A 156 -6.16 -10.35 43.33
C THR A 156 -7.13 -9.35 42.73
N ILE A 157 -8.39 -9.32 43.17
CA ILE A 157 -9.41 -8.35 42.70
C ILE A 157 -9.05 -6.93 43.11
N THR A 158 -8.54 -6.73 44.33
CA THR A 158 -8.04 -5.42 44.77
C THR A 158 -6.94 -4.91 43.83
N PHE A 159 -6.04 -5.81 43.41
CA PHE A 159 -5.02 -5.49 42.43
C PHE A 159 -5.61 -5.16 41.04
N LEU A 160 -6.62 -5.90 40.57
CA LEU A 160 -7.31 -5.59 39.31
C LEU A 160 -8.00 -4.21 39.35
N HIS A 161 -8.66 -3.89 40.48
CA HIS A 161 -9.33 -2.59 40.69
C HIS A 161 -8.35 -1.42 40.71
N LEU A 162 -7.15 -1.61 41.29
CA LEU A 162 -6.10 -0.59 41.31
C LEU A 162 -5.75 -0.08 39.90
N TYR A 163 -5.74 -0.98 38.91
CA TYR A 163 -5.44 -0.66 37.51
C TYR A 163 -6.69 -0.49 36.62
N GLY A 164 -7.88 -0.59 37.20
CA GLY A 164 -9.15 -0.38 36.49
C GLY A 164 -9.50 -1.47 35.47
N TRP A 165 -8.92 -2.67 35.59
CA TRP A 165 -9.15 -3.78 34.67
C TRP A 165 -10.49 -4.48 34.94
N LYS A 166 -11.28 -4.68 33.88
CA LYS A 166 -12.63 -5.27 33.92
C LYS A 166 -12.77 -6.51 33.04
N GLN A 167 -11.82 -6.76 32.14
CA GLN A 167 -11.83 -7.95 31.27
C GLN A 167 -10.57 -8.79 31.46
N ILE A 168 -10.76 -10.08 31.73
CA ILE A 168 -9.64 -10.99 32.02
C ILE A 168 -9.81 -12.34 31.31
N GLY A 169 -8.69 -13.06 31.18
CA GLY A 169 -8.64 -14.48 30.86
C GLY A 169 -8.23 -15.28 32.08
N ILE A 170 -8.75 -16.49 32.23
CA ILE A 170 -8.35 -17.42 33.29
C ILE A 170 -7.72 -18.66 32.66
N VAL A 171 -6.59 -19.07 33.19
CA VAL A 171 -5.94 -20.35 32.86
C VAL A 171 -5.90 -21.21 34.11
N ARG A 172 -6.33 -22.47 34.01
CA ARG A 172 -6.33 -23.39 35.13
C ARG A 172 -5.96 -24.83 34.78
N SER A 173 -5.71 -25.64 35.81
CA SER A 173 -5.52 -27.08 35.68
C SER A 173 -6.85 -27.83 35.52
N SER A 174 -6.82 -28.99 34.85
CA SER A 174 -7.97 -29.87 34.60
C SER A 174 -8.24 -30.88 35.74
N VAL A 175 -7.23 -31.18 36.58
CA VAL A 175 -7.31 -32.18 37.66
C VAL A 175 -7.31 -31.54 39.05
N ASN A 176 -8.12 -32.11 39.95
CA ASN A 176 -8.40 -31.66 41.32
C ASN A 176 -7.15 -31.33 42.16
N TYR A 177 -6.97 -30.04 42.47
CA TYR A 177 -6.59 -29.55 43.80
C TYR A 177 -7.19 -28.15 44.07
N ASP A 178 -7.53 -27.39 43.02
CA ASP A 178 -7.99 -25.98 43.10
C ASP A 178 -9.40 -25.71 42.58
N ARG A 179 -10.29 -26.72 42.59
CA ARG A 179 -11.71 -26.51 42.21
C ARG A 179 -12.40 -25.41 43.03
N LEU A 180 -11.86 -25.14 44.21
CA LEU A 180 -12.41 -24.28 45.23
C LEU A 180 -11.79 -22.86 45.20
N SER A 181 -10.48 -22.73 45.02
CA SER A 181 -9.83 -21.41 44.84
C SER A 181 -10.30 -20.69 43.57
N VAL A 182 -10.40 -21.40 42.45
CA VAL A 182 -10.96 -20.85 41.20
C VAL A 182 -12.44 -20.49 41.36
N HIS A 183 -13.21 -21.28 42.11
CA HIS A 183 -14.61 -20.99 42.37
C HIS A 183 -14.76 -19.70 43.21
N SER A 184 -13.95 -19.56 44.26
CA SER A 184 -13.86 -18.36 45.07
C SER A 184 -13.45 -17.13 44.25
N LEU A 185 -12.46 -17.27 43.36
CA LEU A 185 -12.05 -16.22 42.44
C LEU A 185 -13.19 -15.84 41.48
N LYS A 186 -13.82 -16.80 40.82
CA LYS A 186 -14.94 -16.57 39.89
C LYS A 186 -16.13 -15.89 40.54
N ASN A 187 -16.52 -16.33 41.72
CA ASN A 187 -17.61 -15.71 42.47
C ASN A 187 -17.27 -14.26 42.82
N SER A 188 -16.06 -14.03 43.32
CA SER A 188 -15.61 -12.69 43.69
C SER A 188 -15.49 -11.77 42.47
N LEU A 189 -15.06 -12.28 41.30
CA LEU A 189 -15.04 -11.53 40.03
C LEU A 189 -16.45 -11.14 39.57
N LYS A 190 -17.40 -12.08 39.68
CA LYS A 190 -18.82 -11.86 39.35
C LYS A 190 -19.44 -10.78 40.23
N ASP A 191 -19.18 -10.83 41.54
CA ASP A 191 -19.68 -9.83 42.50
C ASP A 191 -19.13 -8.42 42.21
N ASN A 192 -17.90 -8.35 41.67
CA ASN A 192 -17.22 -7.12 41.32
C ASN A 192 -17.43 -6.65 39.86
N LYS A 193 -18.30 -7.32 39.09
CA LYS A 193 -18.60 -7.00 37.67
C LYS A 193 -17.36 -7.04 36.75
N ILE A 194 -16.43 -7.96 37.00
CA ILE A 194 -15.29 -8.23 36.12
C ILE A 194 -15.65 -9.41 35.21
N GLU A 195 -15.52 -9.23 33.90
CA GLU A 195 -15.89 -10.21 32.88
C GLU A 195 -14.73 -11.17 32.58
N ILE A 196 -15.07 -12.45 32.44
CA ILE A 196 -14.12 -13.51 32.05
C ILE A 196 -14.33 -13.78 30.55
N ASN A 197 -13.46 -13.24 29.71
CA ASN A 197 -13.57 -13.34 28.25
C ASN A 197 -13.28 -14.74 27.72
N THR A 198 -12.37 -15.44 28.39
CA THR A 198 -11.95 -16.79 28.04
C THR A 198 -11.44 -17.54 29.27
N GLU A 199 -11.74 -18.83 29.31
CA GLU A 199 -11.21 -19.75 30.30
C GLU A 199 -10.54 -20.92 29.57
N ILE A 200 -9.32 -21.25 29.96
CA ILE A 200 -8.56 -22.33 29.34
C ILE A 200 -8.10 -23.31 30.41
N GLU A 201 -8.27 -24.58 30.12
CA GLU A 201 -7.86 -25.68 30.98
C GLU A 201 -6.67 -26.40 30.37
N PHE A 202 -5.70 -26.79 31.18
CA PHE A 202 -4.59 -27.65 30.78
C PHE A 202 -4.46 -28.84 31.74
N ASP A 203 -3.98 -29.96 31.24
CA ASP A 203 -3.61 -31.08 32.10
C ASP A 203 -2.26 -30.77 32.77
N PRO A 204 -2.16 -30.92 34.11
CA PRO A 204 -0.96 -30.53 34.88
C PRO A 204 0.31 -31.30 34.48
N TYR A 205 0.15 -32.46 33.83
CA TYR A 205 1.28 -33.28 33.39
C TYR A 205 1.76 -32.93 31.97
N MET A 206 1.12 -31.98 31.29
CA MET A 206 1.52 -31.57 29.94
C MET A 206 2.85 -30.81 29.95
N SER A 207 3.72 -31.16 29.01
CA SER A 207 4.92 -30.39 28.71
C SER A 207 4.58 -29.08 27.97
N ALA A 208 5.52 -28.13 27.95
CA ALA A 208 5.36 -26.86 27.25
C ALA A 208 5.01 -27.06 25.76
N ASP A 209 5.62 -28.04 25.09
CA ASP A 209 5.39 -28.30 23.66
C ASP A 209 4.00 -28.90 23.39
N GLU A 210 3.51 -29.75 24.30
CA GLU A 210 2.14 -30.28 24.22
C GLU A 210 1.09 -29.17 24.45
N ILE A 211 1.36 -28.24 25.37
CA ILE A 211 0.50 -27.06 25.60
C ILE A 211 0.39 -26.23 24.31
N ILE A 212 1.51 -25.97 23.63
CA ILE A 212 1.53 -25.23 22.35
C ILE A 212 0.75 -25.99 21.28
N ALA A 213 0.94 -27.32 21.19
CA ALA A 213 0.29 -28.17 20.21
C ALA A 213 -1.25 -28.17 20.33
N THR A 214 -1.82 -27.90 21.51
CA THR A 214 -3.28 -27.80 21.69
C THR A 214 -3.94 -26.67 20.89
N GLY A 215 -3.16 -25.65 20.49
CA GLY A 215 -3.69 -24.45 19.83
C GLY A 215 -4.51 -23.52 20.74
N ARG A 216 -4.73 -23.87 22.02
CA ARG A 216 -5.53 -23.08 22.97
C ARG A 216 -4.90 -21.72 23.29
N LEU A 217 -3.56 -21.60 23.26
CA LEU A 217 -2.86 -20.32 23.44
C LEU A 217 -3.27 -19.27 22.39
N LYS A 218 -3.59 -19.67 21.16
CA LYS A 218 -4.11 -18.74 20.14
C LYS A 218 -5.48 -18.19 20.51
N HIS A 219 -6.31 -18.99 21.17
CA HIS A 219 -7.61 -18.54 21.67
C HIS A 219 -7.44 -17.53 22.81
N LEU A 220 -6.49 -17.80 23.74
CA LEU A 220 -6.14 -16.89 24.83
C LEU A 220 -5.71 -15.51 24.29
N ARG A 221 -4.78 -15.54 23.33
CA ARG A 221 -4.19 -14.36 22.69
C ARG A 221 -5.23 -13.41 22.11
N ASN A 222 -6.28 -13.96 21.52
CA ASN A 222 -7.30 -13.18 20.82
C ASN A 222 -8.45 -12.71 21.74
N ARG A 223 -8.45 -13.08 23.03
CA ARG A 223 -9.59 -12.78 23.93
C ARG A 223 -9.21 -12.13 25.26
N ALA A 224 -7.96 -12.19 25.68
CA ALA A 224 -7.53 -11.59 26.94
C ALA A 224 -6.12 -11.00 26.87
N ARG A 225 -5.92 -9.85 27.50
CA ARG A 225 -4.60 -9.24 27.74
C ARG A 225 -4.12 -9.43 29.17
N ILE A 226 -5.04 -9.35 30.13
CA ILE A 226 -4.80 -9.66 31.53
C ILE A 226 -5.20 -11.12 31.77
N ILE A 227 -4.24 -11.95 32.16
CA ILE A 227 -4.40 -13.39 32.27
C ILE A 227 -4.07 -13.81 33.70
N ILE A 228 -5.04 -14.38 34.40
CA ILE A 228 -4.84 -14.97 35.72
C ILE A 228 -4.51 -16.45 35.54
N VAL A 229 -3.33 -16.85 36.02
CA VAL A 229 -2.79 -18.21 35.93
C VAL A 229 -3.04 -18.93 37.25
N GLU A 230 -4.18 -19.58 37.35
CA GLU A 230 -4.62 -20.36 38.51
C GLU A 230 -4.33 -21.86 38.31
N MET A 231 -3.06 -22.24 38.40
CA MET A 231 -2.64 -23.64 38.27
C MET A 231 -2.32 -24.30 39.62
N GLY A 232 -2.67 -23.65 40.73
CA GLY A 232 -2.53 -24.21 42.06
C GLY A 232 -1.13 -24.14 42.65
N MET A 233 -0.87 -25.04 43.61
CA MET A 233 0.42 -25.14 44.30
C MET A 233 1.49 -25.93 43.52
N ASP A 234 1.18 -26.43 42.32
CA ASP A 234 2.12 -27.20 41.51
C ASP A 234 3.06 -26.30 40.70
N LEU A 235 4.33 -26.29 41.10
CA LEU A 235 5.39 -25.54 40.42
C LEU A 235 5.60 -25.99 38.98
N HIS A 236 5.40 -27.28 38.69
CA HIS A 236 5.63 -27.84 37.36
C HIS A 236 4.64 -27.28 36.34
N SER A 237 3.34 -27.34 36.64
CA SER A 237 2.27 -26.84 35.77
C SER A 237 2.46 -25.37 35.39
N VAL A 238 2.70 -24.49 36.39
CA VAL A 238 2.94 -23.06 36.15
C VAL A 238 4.18 -22.85 35.28
N THR A 239 5.26 -23.58 35.56
CA THR A 239 6.51 -23.47 34.80
C THR A 239 6.32 -23.89 33.34
N ALA A 240 5.67 -25.03 33.10
CA ALA A 240 5.38 -25.52 31.76
C ALA A 240 4.53 -24.54 30.96
N PHE A 241 3.52 -23.93 31.58
CA PHE A 241 2.69 -22.90 30.96
C PHE A 241 3.46 -21.63 30.62
N MET A 242 4.23 -21.09 31.57
CA MET A 242 5.02 -19.87 31.33
C MET A 242 6.08 -20.08 30.24
N VAL A 243 6.73 -21.24 30.21
CA VAL A 243 7.65 -21.63 29.12
C VAL A 243 6.91 -21.74 27.79
N ALA A 244 5.70 -22.33 27.76
CA ALA A 244 4.89 -22.40 26.54
C ALA A 244 4.50 -21.01 26.00
N ILE A 245 4.18 -20.06 26.89
CA ILE A 245 3.90 -18.66 26.56
C ILE A 245 5.14 -17.97 25.97
N HIS A 246 6.31 -18.19 26.57
CA HIS A 246 7.59 -17.66 26.10
C HIS A 246 7.91 -18.18 24.69
N ARG A 247 7.87 -19.50 24.49
CA ARG A 247 8.09 -20.14 23.18
C ARG A 247 7.06 -19.74 22.12
N SER A 248 5.84 -19.39 22.53
CA SER A 248 4.78 -18.91 21.62
C SER A 248 4.85 -17.41 21.29
N ASN A 249 5.89 -16.70 21.73
CA ASN A 249 6.05 -15.25 21.57
C ASN A 249 4.85 -14.43 22.12
N MET A 250 4.23 -14.91 23.20
CA MET A 250 3.14 -14.19 23.88
C MET A 250 3.62 -13.40 25.11
N LYS A 251 4.94 -13.29 25.30
CA LYS A 251 5.58 -12.48 26.34
C LYS A 251 5.97 -11.10 25.82
N THR A 252 4.99 -10.33 25.40
CA THR A 252 5.16 -8.91 25.03
C THR A 252 4.68 -8.01 26.18
N SER A 253 5.00 -6.71 26.12
CA SER A 253 4.54 -5.72 27.10
C SER A 253 3.02 -5.49 27.10
N GLU A 254 2.29 -6.07 26.13
CA GLU A 254 0.84 -5.98 26.01
C GLU A 254 0.08 -7.04 26.83
N TYR A 255 0.76 -8.06 27.35
CA TYR A 255 0.14 -9.13 28.14
C TYR A 255 0.66 -9.12 29.57
N VAL A 256 -0.27 -9.21 30.52
CA VAL A 256 0.05 -9.33 31.95
C VAL A 256 -0.36 -10.70 32.42
N TYR A 257 0.59 -11.44 32.97
CA TYR A 257 0.35 -12.75 33.58
C TYR A 257 0.40 -12.58 35.09
N ILE A 258 -0.76 -12.69 35.73
CA ILE A 258 -0.92 -12.63 37.18
C ILE A 258 -0.97 -14.06 37.70
N ILE A 259 -0.09 -14.37 38.64
CA ILE A 259 0.06 -15.68 39.25
C ILE A 259 -0.27 -15.53 40.74
N PRO A 260 -1.52 -15.80 41.14
CA PRO A 260 -1.91 -15.90 42.54
C PRO A 260 -1.22 -17.14 43.14
N TRP A 261 -0.15 -16.89 43.87
CA TRP A 261 0.76 -17.92 44.30
C TRP A 261 0.51 -18.23 45.76
N LEU A 262 -0.29 -19.26 45.98
CA LEU A 262 -0.51 -19.87 47.29
C LEU A 262 0.73 -20.73 47.65
N ALA A 263 1.89 -20.11 47.88
CA ALA A 263 3.12 -20.85 48.19
C ALA A 263 3.16 -21.23 49.67
N HIS A 264 3.40 -22.51 49.98
CA HIS A 264 4.09 -22.88 51.23
C HIS A 264 4.91 -24.19 51.17
N MET A 265 4.78 -25.09 50.19
CA MET A 265 5.45 -26.40 50.29
C MET A 265 6.94 -26.46 49.89
N ASN A 266 7.44 -25.49 49.11
CA ASN A 266 8.83 -25.49 48.60
C ASN A 266 9.53 -24.16 48.90
N ASP A 267 10.78 -24.23 49.39
CA ASP A 267 11.61 -23.06 49.76
C ASP A 267 12.23 -22.31 48.55
N HIS A 268 11.91 -22.69 47.31
CA HIS A 268 12.59 -22.20 46.11
C HIS A 268 11.62 -21.79 45.00
N TYR A 269 11.98 -20.76 44.25
CA TYR A 269 11.25 -20.33 43.05
C TYR A 269 11.55 -21.26 41.83
N PRO A 270 10.70 -21.29 40.78
CA PRO A 270 10.86 -22.10 39.58
C PRO A 270 12.23 -21.98 38.92
N TRP A 271 12.77 -20.76 38.89
CA TRP A 271 14.07 -20.45 38.29
C TRP A 271 15.27 -20.75 39.20
N GLU A 272 15.04 -21.17 40.44
CA GLU A 272 16.07 -21.59 41.39
C GLU A 272 16.26 -23.10 41.42
N SER A 273 15.23 -23.86 40.99
CA SER A 273 15.25 -25.31 40.90
C SER A 273 16.43 -25.83 40.06
N THR A 274 17.10 -26.87 40.54
CA THR A 274 18.32 -27.43 39.95
C THR A 274 18.06 -28.24 38.67
N ASN A 275 16.81 -28.61 38.38
CA ASN A 275 16.47 -29.62 37.37
C ASN A 275 16.02 -29.04 36.01
N VAL A 276 16.09 -27.72 35.80
CA VAL A 276 15.59 -27.05 34.58
C VAL A 276 16.64 -26.09 34.02
N GLU A 277 16.62 -25.84 32.71
CA GLU A 277 17.41 -24.78 32.07
C GLU A 277 17.05 -23.40 32.65
N LYS A 278 17.82 -22.99 33.67
CA LYS A 278 17.53 -21.81 34.49
C LYS A 278 17.32 -20.53 33.66
N GLN A 279 18.00 -20.39 32.53
CA GLN A 279 17.91 -19.18 31.71
C GLN A 279 16.60 -19.08 30.92
N GLU A 280 16.09 -20.19 30.39
CA GLU A 280 14.80 -20.21 29.69
C GLU A 280 13.67 -19.91 30.68
N VAL A 281 13.68 -20.54 31.85
CA VAL A 281 12.68 -20.32 32.90
C VAL A 281 12.72 -18.86 33.40
N LYS A 282 13.91 -18.29 33.63
CA LYS A 282 14.03 -16.87 34.00
C LYS A 282 13.41 -15.94 32.97
N SER A 283 13.63 -16.23 31.68
CA SER A 283 13.08 -15.44 30.57
C SER A 283 11.56 -15.64 30.43
N ALA A 284 11.06 -16.83 30.73
CA ALA A 284 9.65 -17.14 30.70
C ALA A 284 8.85 -16.40 31.78
N PHE A 285 9.43 -16.27 32.96
CA PHE A 285 8.83 -15.53 34.08
C PHE A 285 9.15 -14.03 34.06
N ASP A 286 9.94 -13.51 33.12
CA ASP A 286 10.26 -12.07 33.05
C ASP A 286 9.01 -11.22 32.80
N ASP A 287 8.76 -10.15 33.56
CA ASP A 287 7.51 -9.37 33.55
C ASP A 287 6.24 -10.19 33.86
N ALA A 288 6.33 -11.15 34.78
CA ALA A 288 5.16 -11.76 35.41
C ALA A 288 4.84 -11.02 36.72
N ILE A 289 3.58 -11.11 37.12
CA ILE A 289 3.11 -10.56 38.39
C ILE A 289 2.77 -11.71 39.31
N VAL A 290 3.42 -11.78 40.47
CA VAL A 290 3.19 -12.82 41.47
C VAL A 290 2.53 -12.20 42.69
N ILE A 291 1.37 -12.71 43.11
CA ILE A 291 0.69 -12.27 44.33
C ILE A 291 0.83 -13.37 45.37
N THR A 292 1.47 -13.08 46.50
CA THR A 292 1.68 -14.06 47.58
C THR A 292 1.56 -13.40 48.95
N ALA A 293 1.36 -14.22 49.99
CA ALA A 293 1.23 -13.75 51.37
C ALA A 293 2.48 -12.98 51.80
N HIS A 294 2.28 -11.83 52.44
CA HIS A 294 3.31 -10.89 52.84
C HIS A 294 3.14 -10.50 54.31
N GLY A 295 4.24 -10.12 54.97
CA GLY A 295 4.21 -9.65 56.36
C GLY A 295 4.72 -10.65 57.40
N TYR A 296 5.26 -11.80 57.00
CA TYR A 296 6.06 -12.65 57.89
C TYR A 296 7.49 -12.10 57.95
N ASP A 297 7.68 -11.02 58.71
CA ASP A 297 9.00 -10.40 58.88
C ASP A 297 10.01 -11.46 59.34
N LYS A 298 11.16 -11.49 58.66
CA LYS A 298 12.28 -12.37 58.97
C LYS A 298 12.64 -12.31 60.46
N LYS A 299 12.47 -11.15 61.09
CA LYS A 299 12.68 -10.96 62.53
C LYS A 299 11.77 -11.83 63.41
N PHE A 300 10.48 -11.96 63.08
CA PHE A 300 9.56 -12.82 63.85
C PHE A 300 9.91 -14.29 63.66
N ILE A 301 10.28 -14.67 62.44
CA ILE A 301 10.71 -16.03 62.10
C ILE A 301 11.99 -16.37 62.86
N GLU A 302 13.03 -15.54 62.77
CA GLU A 302 14.30 -15.73 63.46
C GLU A 302 14.15 -15.76 64.99
N ASP A 303 13.29 -14.91 65.59
CA ASP A 303 13.01 -14.96 67.03
C ASP A 303 12.26 -16.23 67.44
N PHE A 304 11.26 -16.64 66.66
CA PHE A 304 10.54 -17.88 66.93
C PHE A 304 11.45 -19.10 66.78
N GLU A 305 12.26 -19.18 65.73
CA GLU A 305 13.26 -20.25 65.54
C GLU A 305 14.23 -20.31 66.71
N ARG A 306 14.75 -19.17 67.14
CA ARG A 306 15.64 -19.12 68.31
C ARG A 306 14.96 -19.68 69.57
N ARG A 307 13.71 -19.29 69.85
CA ARG A 307 12.95 -19.80 71.02
C ARG A 307 12.62 -21.28 70.88
N PHE A 308 12.20 -21.70 69.68
CA PHE A 308 11.85 -23.08 69.39
C PHE A 308 13.07 -24.00 69.48
N ASN A 309 14.22 -23.58 68.94
CA ASN A 309 15.49 -24.33 69.02
C ASN A 309 15.93 -24.56 70.47
N LEU A 310 15.69 -23.60 71.38
CA LEU A 310 15.96 -23.76 72.81
C LEU A 310 15.08 -24.83 73.48
N VAL A 311 13.84 -25.00 73.01
CA VAL A 311 12.88 -25.97 73.58
C VAL A 311 13.00 -27.35 72.94
N ALA A 312 13.19 -27.41 71.61
CA ALA A 312 13.19 -28.65 70.84
C ALA A 312 14.59 -29.25 70.61
N GLY A 313 15.65 -28.43 70.69
CA GLY A 313 17.02 -28.87 70.41
C GLY A 313 17.30 -29.20 68.93
N VAL A 314 16.42 -28.80 68.01
CA VAL A 314 16.49 -29.08 66.56
C VAL A 314 16.24 -27.79 65.79
N VAL A 315 16.98 -27.59 64.70
CA VAL A 315 16.77 -26.48 63.76
C VAL A 315 15.68 -26.86 62.76
N SER A 316 14.60 -26.10 62.71
CA SER A 316 13.51 -26.28 61.73
C SER A 316 13.85 -25.65 60.38
N ASN A 317 13.30 -26.21 59.30
CA ASN A 317 13.30 -25.53 58.00
C ASN A 317 12.22 -24.42 57.98
N HIS A 318 12.31 -23.51 57.02
CA HIS A 318 11.47 -22.32 56.97
C HIS A 318 9.96 -22.66 56.94
N TYR A 319 9.56 -23.62 56.11
CA TYR A 319 8.17 -24.08 56.05
C TYR A 319 7.66 -24.67 57.37
N ALA A 320 8.46 -25.51 58.04
CA ALA A 320 8.08 -26.07 59.33
C ALA A 320 7.98 -24.97 60.39
N THR A 321 8.92 -24.01 60.39
CA THR A 321 8.87 -22.84 61.27
C THR A 321 7.54 -22.09 61.10
N LEU A 322 7.14 -21.76 59.87
CA LEU A 322 5.88 -21.07 59.60
C LEU A 322 4.66 -21.89 60.04
N SER A 323 4.67 -23.20 59.82
CA SER A 323 3.61 -24.12 60.26
C SER A 323 3.49 -24.13 61.79
N TYR A 324 4.62 -24.20 62.49
CA TYR A 324 4.69 -24.12 63.95
C TYR A 324 4.21 -22.76 64.48
N MET A 325 4.61 -21.66 63.85
CA MET A 325 4.14 -20.33 64.23
C MET A 325 2.62 -20.20 64.08
N SER A 326 2.05 -20.75 63.00
CA SER A 326 0.59 -20.79 62.80
C SER A 326 -0.12 -21.63 63.87
N LEU A 327 0.44 -22.79 64.23
CA LEU A 327 -0.10 -23.64 65.30
C LEU A 327 -0.04 -22.94 66.67
N TYR A 328 1.04 -22.22 66.96
CA TYR A 328 1.16 -21.37 68.15
C TYR A 328 0.05 -20.32 68.18
N ASP A 329 -0.20 -19.64 67.06
CA ASP A 329 -1.24 -18.62 66.94
C ASP A 329 -2.64 -19.19 67.12
N ALA A 330 -2.87 -20.44 66.70
CA ALA A 330 -4.15 -21.13 66.89
C ALA A 330 -4.48 -21.30 68.38
N LEU A 331 -3.55 -21.83 69.18
CA LEU A 331 -3.74 -21.99 70.62
C LEU A 331 -3.80 -20.64 71.34
N TYR A 332 -3.00 -19.67 70.90
CA TYR A 332 -3.01 -18.33 71.46
C TYR A 332 -4.37 -17.63 71.25
N LEU A 333 -4.93 -17.73 70.03
CA LEU A 333 -6.27 -17.25 69.69
C LEU A 333 -7.34 -17.88 70.60
N TYR A 334 -7.28 -19.20 70.78
CA TYR A 334 -8.21 -19.92 71.66
C TYR A 334 -8.10 -19.47 73.11
N GLY A 335 -6.88 -19.31 73.63
CA GLY A 335 -6.64 -18.82 74.99
C GLY A 335 -7.24 -17.43 75.21
N LEU A 336 -7.04 -16.51 74.26
CA LEU A 336 -7.66 -15.19 74.31
C LEU A 336 -9.19 -15.25 74.22
N ALA A 337 -9.75 -16.14 73.38
CA ALA A 337 -11.19 -16.30 73.23
C ALA A 337 -11.86 -16.84 74.51
N ILE A 338 -11.24 -17.81 75.20
CA ILE A 338 -11.71 -18.27 76.51
C ILE A 338 -11.70 -17.14 77.52
N ARG A 339 -10.60 -16.40 77.61
CA ARG A 339 -10.48 -15.28 78.54
C ARG A 339 -11.65 -14.31 78.38
N ASP A 340 -11.88 -13.88 77.14
CA ASP A 340 -12.93 -12.91 76.82
C ASP A 340 -14.35 -13.51 77.01
N ALA A 341 -14.53 -14.82 76.80
CA ALA A 341 -15.78 -15.54 77.08
C ALA A 341 -16.03 -15.70 78.59
N PHE A 342 -14.98 -15.94 79.37
CA PHE A 342 -15.03 -16.05 80.81
C PHE A 342 -15.32 -14.70 81.46
N GLU A 343 -14.70 -13.64 80.96
CA GLU A 343 -14.95 -12.28 81.43
C GLU A 343 -16.41 -11.85 81.24
N GLU A 344 -17.06 -12.26 80.13
CA GLU A 344 -18.47 -11.99 79.83
C GLU A 344 -19.41 -12.87 80.67
N SER A 345 -19.17 -14.19 80.72
CA SER A 345 -20.10 -15.14 81.34
C SER A 345 -19.90 -15.33 82.85
N LYS A 346 -18.70 -15.04 83.37
CA LYS A 346 -18.22 -15.37 84.72
C LYS A 346 -18.35 -16.86 85.10
N SER A 347 -18.49 -17.76 84.11
CA SER A 347 -18.67 -19.20 84.33
C SER A 347 -17.39 -19.99 84.05
N ASN A 348 -16.95 -20.79 85.02
CA ASN A 348 -15.81 -21.68 84.87
C ASN A 348 -16.03 -22.78 83.82
N THR A 349 -17.25 -23.00 83.35
CA THR A 349 -17.60 -24.02 82.33
C THR A 349 -17.77 -23.46 80.93
N VAL A 350 -17.55 -22.16 80.71
CA VAL A 350 -17.78 -21.50 79.40
C VAL A 350 -16.96 -22.11 78.25
N TYR A 351 -15.82 -22.74 78.56
CA TYR A 351 -14.96 -23.41 77.58
C TYR A 351 -15.62 -24.65 76.92
N LEU A 352 -16.71 -25.18 77.50
CA LEU A 352 -17.48 -26.30 76.93
C LEU A 352 -18.48 -25.84 75.86
N ASP A 353 -18.75 -24.54 75.74
CA ASP A 353 -19.65 -24.00 74.72
C ASP A 353 -18.87 -23.46 73.52
N GLY A 354 -18.68 -24.31 72.51
CA GLY A 354 -17.91 -23.98 71.32
C GLY A 354 -18.43 -22.77 70.54
N LYS A 355 -19.75 -22.51 70.53
CA LYS A 355 -20.33 -21.35 69.83
C LYS A 355 -19.96 -20.03 70.50
N ILE A 356 -20.00 -19.97 71.82
CA ILE A 356 -19.61 -18.77 72.58
C ILE A 356 -18.12 -18.49 72.38
N VAL A 357 -17.30 -19.53 72.48
CA VAL A 357 -15.85 -19.42 72.28
C VAL A 357 -15.54 -18.98 70.84
N TRP A 358 -16.19 -19.57 69.85
CA TRP A 358 -16.06 -19.18 68.44
C TRP A 358 -16.43 -17.71 68.21
N ARG A 359 -17.54 -17.23 68.80
CA ARG A 359 -17.96 -15.82 68.71
C ARG A 359 -16.87 -14.86 69.18
N LYS A 360 -16.08 -15.25 70.20
CA LYS A 360 -14.94 -14.49 70.71
C LYS A 360 -13.68 -14.57 69.86
N MET A 361 -13.62 -15.47 68.88
CA MET A 361 -12.55 -15.52 67.89
C MET A 361 -12.79 -14.58 66.70
N THR A 362 -14.04 -14.20 66.44
CA THR A 362 -14.41 -13.36 65.29
C THR A 362 -14.00 -11.89 65.44
N ALA A 363 -13.77 -11.21 64.32
CA ALA A 363 -13.56 -9.76 64.20
C ALA A 363 -12.54 -9.19 65.21
N ARG A 364 -11.40 -9.87 65.36
CA ARG A 364 -10.37 -9.52 66.33
C ARG A 364 -9.00 -9.37 65.70
N GLN A 365 -8.13 -8.63 66.39
CA GLN A 365 -6.73 -8.44 66.01
C GLN A 365 -5.84 -8.69 67.21
N PHE A 366 -4.73 -9.41 67.03
CA PHE A 366 -3.75 -9.67 68.09
C PHE A 366 -2.34 -9.84 67.51
N ILE A 367 -1.32 -9.81 68.39
CA ILE A 367 0.07 -10.08 68.02
C ILE A 367 0.39 -11.52 68.43
N GLY A 368 0.57 -12.38 67.44
CA GLY A 368 0.97 -13.77 67.58
C GLY A 368 2.46 -14.01 67.29
N ALA A 369 2.85 -15.27 67.19
CA ALA A 369 4.16 -15.69 66.70
C ALA A 369 4.38 -15.28 65.24
N THR A 370 3.35 -15.31 64.39
CA THR A 370 3.44 -14.86 62.98
C THR A 370 3.39 -13.34 62.80
N GLY A 371 3.48 -12.58 63.88
CA GLY A 371 3.31 -11.12 63.86
C GLY A 371 1.86 -10.72 64.06
N GLN A 372 1.39 -9.74 63.28
CA GLN A 372 0.02 -9.24 63.41
C GLN A 372 -0.98 -10.22 62.78
N VAL A 373 -1.92 -10.72 63.57
CA VAL A 373 -2.99 -11.62 63.13
C VAL A 373 -4.31 -10.88 63.14
N LEU A 374 -4.97 -10.83 61.98
CA LEU A 374 -6.29 -10.23 61.79
C LEU A 374 -7.31 -11.34 61.51
N MET A 375 -8.36 -11.43 62.31
CA MET A 375 -9.46 -12.38 62.15
C MET A 375 -10.71 -11.63 61.67
N ASN A 376 -11.33 -12.10 60.59
CA ASN A 376 -12.59 -11.55 60.10
C ASN A 376 -13.79 -11.98 60.96
N ASN A 377 -14.98 -11.51 60.59
CA ASN A 377 -16.26 -11.85 61.23
C ASN A 377 -16.62 -13.35 61.16
N LYS A 378 -15.94 -14.14 60.33
CA LYS A 378 -16.11 -15.60 60.22
C LYS A 378 -15.03 -16.36 61.00
N ALA A 379 -14.23 -15.70 61.83
CA ALA A 379 -13.08 -16.29 62.51
C ALA A 379 -12.07 -16.94 61.54
N ILE A 380 -11.90 -16.35 60.36
CA ILE A 380 -10.86 -16.71 59.39
C ILE A 380 -9.81 -15.60 59.36
N ARG A 381 -8.54 -15.98 59.32
CA ARG A 381 -7.42 -15.05 59.20
C ARG A 381 -7.47 -14.34 57.86
N VAL A 382 -7.25 -13.03 57.89
CA VAL A 382 -7.06 -12.18 56.72
C VAL A 382 -5.58 -11.82 56.65
N PRO A 383 -4.76 -12.55 55.87
CA PRO A 383 -3.33 -12.26 55.73
C PRO A 383 -3.12 -11.02 54.86
N SER A 384 -2.04 -10.28 55.08
CA SER A 384 -1.60 -9.28 54.11
C SER A 384 -0.94 -9.98 52.92
N TYR A 385 -1.07 -9.40 51.73
CA TYR A 385 -0.45 -9.90 50.50
C TYR A 385 0.50 -8.86 49.93
N ALA A 386 1.43 -9.27 49.08
CA ALA A 386 2.20 -8.36 48.26
C ALA A 386 2.21 -8.85 46.82
N THR A 387 2.25 -7.87 45.92
CA THR A 387 2.40 -8.10 44.50
C THR A 387 3.86 -7.87 44.14
N TYR A 388 4.44 -8.87 43.48
CA TYR A 388 5.82 -8.90 43.06
C TYR A 388 5.90 -8.84 41.54
N HIS A 389 6.77 -7.97 41.03
CA HIS A 389 7.17 -7.97 39.63
C HIS A 389 8.46 -8.76 39.48
N THR A 390 8.46 -9.73 38.58
CA THR A 390 9.61 -10.58 38.30
C THR A 390 10.46 -9.97 37.18
N LYS A 391 11.77 -9.84 37.41
CA LYS A 391 12.73 -9.42 36.38
C LYS A 391 14.02 -10.22 36.46
N ASN A 392 14.36 -10.93 35.39
CA ASN A 392 15.57 -11.76 35.29
C ASN A 392 15.78 -12.72 36.48
N GLY A 393 14.70 -13.35 36.97
CA GLY A 393 14.74 -14.26 38.12
C GLY A 393 14.89 -13.58 39.49
N THR A 394 14.63 -12.27 39.58
CA THR A 394 14.50 -11.54 40.85
C THR A 394 13.07 -11.05 41.01
N MET A 395 12.58 -10.97 42.25
CA MET A 395 11.26 -10.45 42.56
C MET A 395 11.38 -9.12 43.30
N LYS A 396 10.64 -8.11 42.84
CA LYS A 396 10.56 -6.79 43.47
C LYS A 396 9.12 -6.51 43.89
N ILE A 397 8.90 -6.08 45.13
CA ILE A 397 7.58 -5.63 45.59
C ILE A 397 7.17 -4.39 44.79
N VAL A 398 5.97 -4.42 44.23
CA VAL A 398 5.39 -3.29 43.48
C VAL A 398 4.11 -2.74 44.12
N VAL A 399 3.37 -3.57 44.85
CA VAL A 399 2.18 -3.17 45.59
C VAL A 399 2.07 -4.00 46.86
N GLU A 400 1.92 -3.37 48.01
CA GLU A 400 1.56 -4.04 49.25
C GLU A 400 0.04 -4.01 49.43
N LEU A 401 -0.57 -5.15 49.71
CA LEU A 401 -2.01 -5.30 49.91
C LEU A 401 -2.24 -5.62 51.39
N THR A 402 -2.45 -4.55 52.17
CA THR A 402 -2.57 -4.66 53.62
C THR A 402 -3.99 -5.05 54.04
N ALA A 403 -4.11 -6.04 54.93
CA ALA A 403 -5.39 -6.47 55.46
C ALA A 403 -5.93 -5.47 56.50
N ARG A 404 -7.20 -5.06 56.38
CA ARG A 404 -7.89 -4.19 57.35
C ARG A 404 -9.26 -4.73 57.70
N LEU A 405 -9.69 -4.49 58.94
CA LEU A 405 -11.07 -4.70 59.35
C LEU A 405 -11.93 -3.61 58.73
N GLY A 406 -13.04 -4.02 58.11
CA GLY A 406 -13.99 -3.10 57.52
C GLY A 406 -14.82 -2.37 58.58
N ASP A 407 -15.57 -1.37 58.13
CA ASP A 407 -16.45 -0.59 59.00
C ASP A 407 -17.56 -1.48 59.59
N ARG A 408 -17.68 -1.48 60.92
CA ARG A 408 -18.69 -2.26 61.65
C ARG A 408 -20.11 -2.00 61.16
N LEU A 409 -20.44 -0.77 60.74
CA LEU A 409 -21.76 -0.41 60.21
C LEU A 409 -22.02 -0.98 58.81
N LYS A 410 -20.98 -1.09 57.97
CA LYS A 410 -21.07 -1.69 56.64
C LYS A 410 -21.10 -3.21 56.72
N CYS A 411 -20.28 -3.79 57.61
CA CYS A 411 -20.27 -5.21 57.92
C CYS A 411 -21.65 -5.75 58.36
N LEU A 412 -22.43 -4.96 59.09
CA LEU A 412 -23.81 -5.32 59.48
C LEU A 412 -24.79 -5.34 58.29
N LYS A 413 -24.48 -4.63 57.20
CA LYS A 413 -25.31 -4.59 55.98
C LYS A 413 -24.91 -5.64 54.95
N SER A 414 -23.61 -5.92 54.84
CA SER A 414 -23.02 -6.90 53.93
C SER A 414 -21.88 -7.63 54.62
N GLU A 415 -21.94 -8.96 54.69
CA GLU A 415 -20.86 -9.77 55.25
C GLU A 415 -19.54 -9.62 54.49
N HIS A 416 -19.58 -9.15 53.24
CA HIS A 416 -18.40 -8.93 52.40
C HIS A 416 -17.61 -7.68 52.80
N ASP A 417 -18.23 -6.73 53.50
CA ASP A 417 -17.61 -5.44 53.89
C ASP A 417 -16.93 -5.53 55.27
N CYS A 418 -16.77 -6.73 55.84
CA CYS A 418 -16.22 -6.92 57.18
C CYS A 418 -14.68 -6.93 57.21
N SER A 419 -14.04 -7.17 56.07
CA SER A 419 -12.58 -7.15 55.92
C SER A 419 -12.22 -6.80 54.49
N GLU A 420 -11.25 -5.93 54.31
CA GLU A 420 -10.79 -5.46 52.99
C GLU A 420 -9.26 -5.52 52.88
N HIS A 421 -8.79 -5.69 51.65
CA HIS A 421 -7.38 -5.49 51.31
C HIS A 421 -7.24 -4.09 50.74
N VAL A 422 -6.28 -3.33 51.26
CA VAL A 422 -6.03 -1.95 50.80
C VAL A 422 -4.62 -1.88 50.24
N ALA A 423 -4.52 -1.40 49.00
CA ALA A 423 -3.24 -1.15 48.34
C ALA A 423 -2.48 -0.02 49.04
N HIS A 424 -1.23 -0.31 49.39
CA HIS A 424 -0.26 0.59 50.00
C HIS A 424 1.05 0.54 49.19
N GLU A 425 1.83 1.62 49.25
CA GLU A 425 3.16 1.72 48.61
C GLU A 425 3.20 1.26 47.13
N VAL A 426 2.30 1.79 46.31
CA VAL A 426 2.22 1.46 44.87
C VAL A 426 3.41 2.05 44.11
N LEU A 427 4.30 1.20 43.62
CA LEU A 427 5.38 1.59 42.72
C LEU A 427 4.81 1.93 41.33
N SER A 428 5.25 3.05 40.74
CA SER A 428 4.91 3.42 39.37
C SER A 428 6.08 3.17 38.41
N HIS A 429 5.81 3.12 37.10
CA HIS A 429 6.82 3.05 36.03
C HIS A 429 7.77 1.84 36.10
N TYR A 430 7.29 0.67 36.48
CA TYR A 430 8.11 -0.55 36.59
C TYR A 430 7.91 -1.54 35.43
N TRP A 431 6.90 -1.34 34.58
CA TRP A 431 6.58 -2.26 33.48
C TRP A 431 7.56 -2.10 32.31
N SER A 432 7.79 -3.16 31.53
CA SER A 432 8.75 -3.11 30.41
C SER A 432 8.22 -2.44 29.13
N SER A 433 7.06 -1.78 29.18
CA SER A 433 6.61 -0.90 28.10
C SER A 433 7.49 0.35 28.00
N SER A 434 7.46 1.02 26.84
CA SER A 434 8.24 2.25 26.62
C SER A 434 7.87 3.40 27.55
N ASP A 435 6.64 3.41 28.07
CA ASP A 435 6.11 4.41 29.01
C ASP A 435 6.20 3.96 30.47
N GLY A 436 6.61 2.71 30.73
CA GLY A 436 6.69 2.11 32.06
C GLY A 436 5.34 1.72 32.69
N TYR A 437 4.23 1.94 31.98
CA TYR A 437 2.88 1.65 32.48
C TYR A 437 2.37 0.27 32.09
N MET A 438 1.53 -0.28 32.96
CA MET A 438 0.77 -1.50 32.68
C MET A 438 -0.18 -1.30 31.48
N PRO A 439 -0.39 -2.32 30.63
CA PRO A 439 -1.31 -2.23 29.51
C PRO A 439 -2.77 -2.18 29.98
N THR A 440 -3.66 -1.69 29.11
CA THR A 440 -5.11 -1.75 29.33
C THR A 440 -5.63 -3.18 29.13
N ASP A 441 -6.74 -3.51 29.80
CA ASP A 441 -7.39 -4.83 29.71
C ASP A 441 -7.99 -5.12 28.33
N MET A 442 -8.43 -4.06 27.64
CA MET A 442 -8.84 -4.10 26.25
C MET A 442 -7.76 -3.47 25.34
N PRO A 443 -7.38 -4.11 24.22
CA PRO A 443 -6.53 -3.47 23.23
C PRO A 443 -7.23 -2.25 22.63
N ARG A 444 -6.46 -1.23 22.20
CA ARG A 444 -7.01 0.03 21.67
C ARG A 444 -8.02 -0.15 20.52
N CYS A 445 -7.89 -1.24 19.76
CA CYS A 445 -8.72 -1.58 18.62
C CYS A 445 -9.89 -2.53 18.94
N GLY A 446 -10.06 -2.98 20.18
CA GLY A 446 -10.94 -4.11 20.49
C GLY A 446 -10.35 -5.46 20.07
N PHE A 447 -10.89 -6.56 20.56
CA PHE A 447 -10.37 -7.91 20.28
C PHE A 447 -10.67 -8.40 18.86
N ASP A 448 -11.66 -7.79 18.21
CA ASP A 448 -12.16 -8.06 16.86
C ASP A 448 -11.92 -6.90 15.89
N ASP A 449 -11.04 -5.96 16.27
CA ASP A 449 -10.76 -4.71 15.54
C ASP A 449 -11.96 -3.77 15.34
N SER A 450 -13.08 -4.00 16.04
CA SER A 450 -14.33 -3.22 15.87
C SER A 450 -14.26 -1.79 16.42
N LEU A 451 -13.37 -1.53 17.39
CA LEU A 451 -13.23 -0.22 18.05
C LEU A 451 -12.15 0.66 17.40
N CYS A 452 -11.48 0.16 16.36
CA CYS A 452 -10.54 0.95 15.58
C CYS A 452 -11.25 2.09 14.86
N ASP A 453 -10.89 3.33 15.19
CA ASP A 453 -11.29 4.48 14.39
C ASP A 453 -10.42 4.54 13.12
N TYR A 454 -10.89 3.85 12.08
CA TYR A 454 -10.28 3.90 10.76
C TYR A 454 -10.50 5.24 10.06
N THR A 455 -11.22 6.22 10.64
CA THR A 455 -11.46 7.53 10.01
C THR A 455 -10.15 8.23 9.67
N VAL A 456 -9.14 8.19 10.54
CA VAL A 456 -7.81 8.75 10.20
C VAL A 456 -7.15 7.99 9.06
N MET A 457 -7.28 6.66 9.02
CA MET A 457 -6.76 5.83 7.93
C MET A 457 -7.52 6.06 6.61
N TYR A 458 -8.83 6.30 6.65
CA TYR A 458 -9.64 6.65 5.50
C TYR A 458 -9.41 8.09 5.06
N VAL A 459 -9.16 9.03 5.98
CA VAL A 459 -8.79 10.41 5.66
C VAL A 459 -7.39 10.47 5.08
N VAL A 460 -6.41 9.81 5.70
CA VAL A 460 -5.04 9.71 5.16
C VAL A 460 -5.03 8.92 3.86
N GLY A 461 -5.79 7.82 3.77
CA GLY A 461 -5.96 7.03 2.57
C GLY A 461 -6.64 7.81 1.44
N SER A 462 -7.67 8.61 1.74
CA SER A 462 -8.33 9.48 0.76
C SER A 462 -7.50 10.69 0.38
N VAL A 463 -6.70 11.25 1.30
CA VAL A 463 -5.71 12.31 1.00
C VAL A 463 -4.56 11.75 0.17
N MET A 464 -4.07 10.55 0.48
CA MET A 464 -3.03 9.88 -0.30
C MET A 464 -3.56 9.44 -1.67
N LEU A 465 -4.81 8.99 -1.77
CA LEU A 465 -5.49 8.68 -3.03
C LEU A 465 -5.74 9.98 -3.83
N PHE A 466 -6.17 11.04 -3.16
CA PHE A 466 -6.34 12.37 -3.76
C PHE A 466 -5.00 12.91 -4.25
N LEU A 467 -3.91 12.79 -3.51
CA LEU A 467 -2.57 13.15 -3.96
C LEU A 467 -2.05 12.21 -5.04
N ALA A 468 -2.32 10.90 -4.96
CA ALA A 468 -1.96 9.92 -6.00
C ALA A 468 -2.81 10.05 -7.27
N VAL A 469 -3.90 10.82 -7.23
CA VAL A 469 -4.70 11.18 -8.41
C VAL A 469 -4.33 12.59 -8.88
N VAL A 470 -4.21 13.57 -7.98
CA VAL A 470 -3.93 14.98 -8.29
C VAL A 470 -2.47 15.24 -8.63
N ILE A 471 -1.50 14.51 -8.06
CA ILE A 471 -0.10 14.64 -8.47
C ILE A 471 0.10 14.04 -9.86
N PRO A 472 -0.44 12.86 -10.23
CA PRO A 472 -0.37 12.37 -11.60
C PRO A 472 -1.25 13.14 -12.57
N ILE A 473 -2.46 13.59 -12.19
CA ILE A 473 -3.29 14.46 -13.04
C ILE A 473 -2.66 15.84 -13.18
N GLY A 474 -2.10 16.41 -12.11
CA GLY A 474 -1.38 17.67 -12.11
C GLY A 474 -0.06 17.58 -12.87
N TYR A 475 0.65 16.46 -12.77
CA TYR A 475 1.83 16.14 -13.58
C TYR A 475 1.42 15.86 -15.03
N LEU A 476 0.31 15.18 -15.29
CA LEU A 476 -0.23 14.99 -16.64
C LEU A 476 -0.72 16.30 -17.23
N LEU A 477 -1.35 17.19 -16.46
CA LEU A 477 -1.76 18.52 -16.91
C LEU A 477 -0.55 19.42 -17.10
N TYR A 478 0.46 19.36 -16.22
CA TYR A 478 1.74 20.07 -16.37
C TYR A 478 2.53 19.55 -17.57
N VAL A 479 2.60 18.23 -17.75
CA VAL A 479 3.21 17.58 -18.92
C VAL A 479 2.39 17.89 -20.15
N ARG A 480 1.06 17.95 -20.10
CA ARG A 480 0.18 18.31 -21.23
C ARG A 480 0.22 19.80 -21.55
N GLU A 481 0.46 20.68 -20.57
CA GLU A 481 0.69 22.11 -20.75
C GLU A 481 2.10 22.36 -21.33
N LYS A 482 3.10 21.64 -20.82
CA LYS A 482 4.49 21.66 -21.33
C LYS A 482 4.57 21.04 -22.73
N GLU A 483 3.84 19.95 -22.96
CA GLU A 483 3.64 19.35 -24.27
C GLU A 483 2.88 20.30 -25.16
N ARG A 484 1.82 21.00 -24.70
CA ARG A 484 1.17 22.08 -25.47
C ARG A 484 2.17 23.16 -25.87
N MET A 485 3.10 23.54 -25.01
CA MET A 485 4.18 24.48 -25.34
C MET A 485 5.22 23.90 -26.32
N LEU A 486 5.44 22.58 -26.33
CA LEU A 486 6.25 21.87 -27.33
C LEU A 486 5.49 21.67 -28.66
N TYR A 487 4.18 21.42 -28.62
CA TYR A 487 3.25 21.41 -29.76
C TYR A 487 3.11 22.82 -30.37
N ASP A 488 3.40 23.89 -29.61
CA ASP A 488 3.42 25.27 -30.11
C ASP A 488 4.72 25.63 -30.86
N MET A 489 5.75 24.77 -30.81
CA MET A 489 7.02 24.93 -31.52
C MET A 489 7.12 24.05 -32.78
N THR A 490 6.03 23.90 -33.55
CA THR A 490 6.03 23.15 -34.84
C THR A 490 7.04 23.69 -35.87
N TRP A 491 7.51 24.91 -35.69
CA TRP A 491 8.56 25.55 -36.49
C TRP A 491 9.98 25.19 -36.04
N ARG A 492 10.17 24.55 -34.88
CA ARG A 492 11.48 24.11 -34.40
C ARG A 492 11.86 22.80 -35.08
N ILE A 493 13.03 22.79 -35.71
CA ILE A 493 13.55 21.60 -36.41
C ILE A 493 14.73 21.05 -35.60
N PRO A 494 14.71 19.77 -35.20
CA PRO A 494 15.87 19.12 -34.61
C PRO A 494 17.06 19.13 -35.58
N ARG A 495 18.24 19.44 -35.07
CA ARG A 495 19.50 19.53 -35.82
C ARG A 495 19.85 18.24 -36.56
N GLU A 496 19.49 17.09 -36.01
CA GLU A 496 19.69 15.75 -36.59
C GLU A 496 18.94 15.57 -37.91
N GLN A 497 17.81 16.26 -38.06
CA GLN A 497 17.00 16.24 -39.28
C GLN A 497 17.61 17.11 -40.38
N ILE A 498 18.58 17.98 -40.05
CA ILE A 498 19.20 18.94 -40.97
C ILE A 498 20.55 18.40 -41.44
N LYS A 499 20.63 18.09 -42.73
CA LYS A 499 21.86 17.75 -43.43
C LYS A 499 22.36 18.97 -44.20
N LEU A 500 23.43 19.61 -43.72
CA LEU A 500 24.08 20.72 -44.43
C LEU A 500 24.77 20.18 -45.69
N LEU A 501 24.50 20.78 -46.84
CA LEU A 501 25.19 20.48 -48.08
C LEU A 501 26.40 21.42 -48.17
N LEU A 502 27.60 20.89 -47.92
CA LEU A 502 28.85 21.65 -48.00
C LEU A 502 29.09 22.09 -49.45
N ASP A 503 29.49 23.36 -49.62
CA ASP A 503 29.87 23.92 -50.91
C ASP A 503 30.91 23.04 -51.61
N GLY A 504 30.62 22.68 -52.85
CA GLY A 504 31.37 21.71 -53.62
C GLY A 504 32.79 22.16 -53.94
N LYS A 505 33.76 21.70 -53.13
CA LYS A 505 35.10 21.34 -53.60
C LYS A 505 35.45 19.95 -53.08
N HIS A 506 35.69 19.02 -54.01
CA HIS A 506 36.10 17.61 -53.86
C HIS A 506 35.01 16.54 -53.90
N SER A 507 34.52 16.24 -55.12
CA SER A 507 34.03 14.90 -55.48
C SER A 507 35.17 14.10 -56.14
N ARG A 508 35.90 13.29 -55.35
CA ARG A 508 36.68 12.15 -55.85
C ARG A 508 36.23 10.87 -55.15
N SER A 509 35.47 10.08 -55.90
CA SER A 509 35.30 8.61 -55.87
C SER A 509 35.28 7.87 -54.52
N ARG A 510 34.15 7.19 -54.25
CA ARG A 510 34.02 5.76 -53.85
C ARG A 510 32.52 5.45 -53.69
N ARG A 511 31.94 4.75 -54.67
CA ARG A 511 31.69 3.28 -54.73
C ARG A 511 30.29 2.94 -54.18
N SER A 512 29.58 2.19 -55.01
CA SER A 512 28.18 1.73 -55.00
C SER A 512 27.82 0.90 -53.74
N ASP A 513 26.56 0.72 -53.33
CA ASP A 513 25.45 0.00 -54.00
C ASP A 513 24.04 0.49 -53.53
N PRO A 514 22.92 -0.15 -53.92
CA PRO A 514 22.23 -0.03 -55.21
C PRO A 514 20.88 0.71 -55.06
N SER A 515 20.47 1.45 -56.09
CA SER A 515 19.10 1.98 -56.20
C SER A 515 18.41 1.34 -57.40
N MET A 516 17.38 0.52 -57.12
CA MET A 516 16.31 0.26 -58.07
C MET A 516 15.26 1.35 -57.88
N ASN A 517 15.23 2.29 -58.83
CA ASN A 517 14.05 2.81 -59.51
C ASN A 517 14.45 4.11 -60.23
N LYS A 518 14.77 3.98 -61.51
CA LYS A 518 14.77 5.08 -62.47
C LYS A 518 13.48 5.01 -63.25
N SER A 519 12.71 6.09 -63.19
CA SER A 519 11.86 6.56 -64.30
C SER A 519 12.13 8.07 -64.38
N PHE A 520 13.07 8.49 -65.24
CA PHE A 520 12.79 9.03 -66.56
C PHE A 520 11.99 10.33 -66.48
N GLU A 521 12.68 11.46 -66.30
CA GLU A 521 12.13 12.78 -66.61
C GLU A 521 12.83 13.36 -67.83
N SER A 522 12.00 13.65 -68.82
CA SER A 522 12.28 14.21 -70.12
C SER A 522 12.72 15.67 -70.06
N THR A 523 13.59 16.00 -71.00
CA THR A 523 14.10 17.32 -71.38
C THR A 523 13.04 18.42 -71.39
N SER A 524 13.20 19.41 -70.52
CA SER A 524 12.64 20.75 -70.66
C SER A 524 13.60 21.77 -70.03
N VAL A 525 13.46 23.04 -70.44
CA VAL A 525 14.20 24.30 -70.17
C VAL A 525 14.99 24.46 -68.85
N GLY A 526 14.81 23.59 -67.85
CA GLY A 526 15.59 23.53 -66.61
C GLY A 526 17.08 23.17 -66.77
N SER A 527 17.51 22.60 -67.91
CA SER A 527 18.94 22.28 -68.12
C SER A 527 19.84 23.51 -68.29
N LEU A 528 19.29 24.67 -68.70
CA LEU A 528 20.06 25.91 -68.84
C LEU A 528 20.44 26.54 -67.48
N PHE A 529 19.68 26.23 -66.42
CA PHE A 529 19.91 26.74 -65.06
C PHE A 529 20.69 25.75 -64.16
N ALA A 530 20.92 24.52 -64.63
CA ALA A 530 21.63 23.50 -63.84
C ALA A 530 23.12 23.83 -63.61
N ASN A 531 23.70 24.74 -64.42
CA ASN A 531 25.11 25.11 -64.34
C ASN A 531 25.39 26.49 -63.70
N SER A 532 24.38 27.33 -63.45
CA SER A 532 24.55 28.54 -62.65
C SER A 532 24.57 28.17 -61.17
N ARG A 533 25.77 28.03 -60.60
CA ARG A 533 25.95 27.68 -59.18
C ARG A 533 25.29 28.73 -58.28
N LEU A 534 24.20 28.35 -57.62
CA LEU A 534 23.59 29.15 -56.55
C LEU A 534 24.62 29.34 -55.43
N SER A 535 25.02 30.58 -55.17
CA SER A 535 26.01 30.97 -54.14
C SER A 535 25.45 30.91 -52.70
N VAL A 536 24.23 30.39 -52.51
CA VAL A 536 23.54 30.38 -51.21
C VAL A 536 23.75 29.03 -50.51
N PRO A 537 24.15 29.00 -49.23
CA PRO A 537 24.28 27.76 -48.46
C PRO A 537 22.98 26.95 -48.44
N GLN A 538 23.09 25.64 -48.68
CA GLN A 538 21.94 24.73 -48.82
C GLN A 538 21.92 23.68 -47.71
N ALA A 539 20.72 23.25 -47.33
CA ALA A 539 20.50 22.16 -46.39
C ALA A 539 19.32 21.28 -46.83
N VAL A 540 19.33 20.02 -46.44
CA VAL A 540 18.18 19.12 -46.58
C VAL A 540 17.62 18.85 -45.20
N ALA A 541 16.34 19.17 -44.99
CA ALA A 541 15.66 18.93 -43.73
C ALA A 541 14.41 18.07 -43.97
N ASN A 542 14.37 16.87 -43.40
CA ASN A 542 13.33 15.85 -43.67
C ASN A 542 13.07 15.60 -45.18
N GLY A 543 14.13 15.54 -45.98
CA GLY A 543 14.05 15.32 -47.43
C GLY A 543 13.75 16.59 -48.25
N VAL A 544 13.36 17.71 -47.63
CA VAL A 544 13.09 18.98 -48.33
C VAL A 544 14.37 19.81 -48.45
N LYS A 545 14.68 20.27 -49.67
CA LYS A 545 15.79 21.20 -49.91
C LYS A 545 15.42 22.61 -49.43
N CYS A 546 16.27 23.16 -48.57
CA CYS A 546 16.11 24.46 -47.94
C CYS A 546 17.36 25.33 -48.16
N SER A 547 17.18 26.64 -48.30
CA SER A 547 18.25 27.62 -48.10
C SER A 547 18.47 27.80 -46.60
N CYS A 548 19.73 27.81 -46.15
CA CYS A 548 20.06 27.91 -44.73
C CYS A 548 20.93 29.14 -44.41
N LYS A 549 20.59 29.86 -43.33
CA LYS A 549 21.47 30.86 -42.70
C LYS A 549 21.96 30.29 -41.37
N ARG A 550 23.29 30.21 -41.18
CA ARG A 550 23.92 29.62 -39.98
C ARG A 550 24.63 30.69 -39.15
N TYR A 551 24.43 30.63 -37.84
CA TYR A 551 25.07 31.47 -36.83
C TYR A 551 25.66 30.58 -35.73
N GLN A 552 26.73 31.04 -35.10
CA GLN A 552 27.29 30.39 -33.92
C GLN A 552 26.51 30.85 -32.69
N GLN A 553 26.01 29.89 -31.92
CA GLN A 553 25.29 30.16 -30.70
C GLN A 553 26.27 30.18 -29.52
N THR A 554 26.27 31.28 -28.77
CA THR A 554 27.19 31.50 -27.62
C THR A 554 26.54 31.14 -26.29
N ARG A 555 25.20 31.22 -26.20
CA ARG A 555 24.38 30.96 -25.00
C ARG A 555 23.10 30.25 -25.40
N ASN A 556 22.41 29.63 -24.44
CA ASN A 556 21.11 29.01 -24.72
C ASN A 556 20.08 30.08 -25.08
N ILE A 557 19.50 29.97 -26.26
CA ILE A 557 18.52 30.88 -26.80
C ILE A 557 17.14 30.51 -26.27
N SER A 558 16.44 31.49 -25.73
CA SER A 558 15.03 31.41 -25.42
C SER A 558 14.26 32.48 -26.18
N PHE A 559 13.02 32.16 -26.55
CA PHE A 559 12.12 33.07 -27.26
C PHE A 559 11.05 33.57 -26.27
N ASN A 560 10.76 34.86 -26.30
CA ASN A 560 9.69 35.42 -25.50
C ASN A 560 8.32 35.03 -26.09
N LYS A 561 7.22 35.25 -25.35
CA LYS A 561 5.86 34.89 -25.79
C LYS A 561 5.46 35.56 -27.12
N HIS A 562 5.97 36.76 -27.38
CA HIS A 562 5.69 37.53 -28.60
C HIS A 562 6.39 36.91 -29.83
N ASP A 563 7.65 36.52 -29.70
CA ASP A 563 8.43 35.88 -30.77
C ASP A 563 7.90 34.48 -31.10
N LEU A 564 7.47 33.73 -30.06
CA LEU A 564 6.82 32.42 -30.24
C LEU A 564 5.54 32.53 -31.08
N ALA A 565 4.69 33.53 -30.79
CA ALA A 565 3.47 33.77 -31.55
C ALA A 565 3.79 34.15 -33.02
N ARG A 566 4.76 35.06 -33.24
CA ARG A 566 5.17 35.48 -34.60
C ARG A 566 5.78 34.34 -35.41
N LEU A 567 6.61 33.49 -34.81
CA LEU A 567 7.22 32.32 -35.49
C LEU A 567 6.20 31.23 -35.80
N LYS A 568 5.22 31.02 -34.92
CA LYS A 568 4.09 30.12 -35.18
C LYS A 568 3.25 30.61 -36.34
N GLU A 569 2.87 31.88 -36.34
CA GLU A 569 2.14 32.49 -37.45
C GLU A 569 2.95 32.38 -38.75
N LEU A 570 4.24 32.73 -38.73
CA LEU A 570 5.16 32.63 -39.87
C LEU A 570 5.19 31.23 -40.50
N LYS A 571 5.15 30.18 -39.68
CA LYS A 571 5.12 28.78 -40.14
C LYS A 571 3.82 28.39 -40.83
N MET A 572 2.71 29.03 -40.45
CA MET A 572 1.37 28.76 -40.98
C MET A 572 1.03 29.59 -42.22
N PHE A 573 1.76 30.67 -42.50
CA PHE A 573 1.54 31.49 -43.68
C PHE A 573 1.80 30.72 -44.97
N GLU A 574 0.76 30.59 -45.78
CA GLU A 574 0.85 30.07 -47.15
C GLU A 574 0.30 31.12 -48.10
N ASN A 575 1.14 31.56 -49.03
CA ASN A 575 0.78 32.49 -50.08
C ASN A 575 1.65 32.19 -51.30
N GLU A 576 1.10 32.36 -52.51
CA GLU A 576 1.80 32.10 -53.76
C GLU A 576 3.08 32.95 -53.91
N ASN A 577 3.04 34.19 -53.41
CA ASN A 577 4.13 35.17 -53.53
C ASN A 577 4.96 35.34 -52.23
N LEU A 578 4.80 34.45 -51.25
CA LEU A 578 5.68 34.38 -50.07
C LEU A 578 6.44 33.05 -50.06
N ASN A 579 7.71 33.11 -49.70
CA ASN A 579 8.50 31.89 -49.53
C ASN A 579 8.09 31.20 -48.23
N LYS A 580 8.01 29.87 -48.26
CA LYS A 580 7.59 29.10 -47.09
C LYS A 580 8.72 29.02 -46.08
N PHE A 581 8.46 29.52 -44.88
CA PHE A 581 9.35 29.36 -43.74
C PHE A 581 9.34 27.90 -43.30
N TYR A 582 10.51 27.25 -43.31
CA TYR A 582 10.61 25.83 -43.00
C TYR A 582 10.80 25.63 -41.49
N GLY A 583 11.68 26.40 -40.87
CA GLY A 583 11.85 26.39 -39.42
C GLY A 583 13.22 26.84 -38.94
N ILE A 584 13.45 26.74 -37.64
CA ILE A 584 14.71 27.11 -36.99
C ILE A 584 15.23 25.95 -36.15
N SER A 585 16.54 25.70 -36.21
CA SER A 585 17.27 24.81 -35.29
C SER A 585 18.14 25.65 -34.37
N PHE A 586 18.04 25.42 -33.06
CA PHE A 586 18.77 26.17 -32.03
C PHE A 586 18.92 25.32 -30.75
N ASN A 587 19.85 25.72 -29.88
CA ASN A 587 20.25 25.02 -28.64
C ASN A 587 20.79 23.61 -28.88
N GLN A 588 21.35 23.35 -30.06
CA GLN A 588 21.92 22.06 -30.44
C GLN A 588 23.22 22.31 -31.21
N GLN A 589 24.31 21.65 -30.80
CA GLN A 589 25.64 21.76 -31.40
C GLN A 589 26.22 23.19 -31.44
N ASN A 590 25.77 24.10 -30.56
CA ASN A 590 26.15 25.52 -30.56
C ASN A 590 25.91 26.21 -31.93
N GLU A 591 24.92 25.75 -32.68
CA GLU A 591 24.52 26.32 -33.97
C GLU A 591 23.09 26.86 -33.91
N PHE A 592 22.87 28.00 -34.54
CA PHE A 592 21.55 28.54 -34.83
C PHE A 592 21.36 28.59 -36.35
N ILE A 593 20.38 27.84 -36.85
CA ILE A 593 20.15 27.64 -38.29
C ILE A 593 18.72 28.04 -38.63
N VAL A 594 18.56 28.99 -39.53
CA VAL A 594 17.26 29.39 -40.08
C VAL A 594 17.08 28.78 -41.45
N LEU A 595 15.96 28.10 -41.67
CA LEU A 595 15.65 27.36 -42.88
C LEU A 595 14.42 27.95 -43.60
N TRP A 596 14.62 28.27 -44.87
CA TRP A 596 13.57 28.65 -45.81
C TRP A 596 13.56 27.67 -46.98
N VAL A 597 12.39 27.40 -47.59
CA VAL A 597 12.34 26.50 -48.75
C VAL A 597 13.20 27.06 -49.88
N LEU A 598 13.98 26.18 -50.52
CA LEU A 598 14.93 26.57 -51.56
C LEU A 598 14.20 26.93 -52.87
N CYS A 599 14.35 28.18 -53.31
CA CYS A 599 13.94 28.61 -54.64
C CYS A 599 15.09 28.37 -55.63
N GLN A 600 14.86 27.52 -56.63
CA GLN A 600 15.91 26.99 -57.51
C GLN A 600 16.53 28.02 -58.46
N ARG A 601 15.88 29.16 -58.70
CA ARG A 601 16.37 30.19 -59.63
C ARG A 601 17.10 31.36 -58.95
N GLY A 602 17.24 31.31 -57.63
CA GLY A 602 17.96 32.34 -56.86
C GLY A 602 17.12 33.58 -56.58
N SER A 603 17.80 34.70 -56.29
CA SER A 603 17.15 35.98 -56.05
C SER A 603 16.81 36.70 -57.36
N LEU A 604 15.92 37.68 -57.27
CA LEU A 604 15.52 38.48 -58.41
C LEU A 604 16.68 39.36 -58.92
N GLU A 605 17.67 39.65 -58.07
CA GLU A 605 18.94 40.26 -58.50
C GLU A 605 19.71 39.32 -59.43
N ASP A 606 19.87 38.05 -59.02
CA ASP A 606 20.56 37.02 -59.81
C ASP A 606 19.87 36.76 -61.16
N VAL A 607 18.56 37.00 -61.23
CA VAL A 607 17.76 36.83 -62.44
C VAL A 607 17.81 38.08 -63.33
N LEU A 608 17.61 39.29 -62.78
CA LEU A 608 17.52 40.53 -63.56
C LEU A 608 18.86 41.02 -64.11
N PHE A 609 19.95 40.84 -63.36
CA PHE A 609 21.28 41.35 -63.73
C PHE A 609 22.20 40.27 -64.32
N ASN A 610 21.67 39.08 -64.60
CA ASN A 610 22.43 38.06 -65.32
C ASN A 610 22.48 38.39 -66.82
N GLY A 611 23.69 38.55 -67.34
CA GLY A 611 23.94 38.82 -68.76
C GLY A 611 23.54 37.69 -69.71
N GLU A 612 23.35 36.46 -69.20
CA GLU A 612 22.99 35.29 -70.01
C GLU A 612 21.48 35.16 -70.27
N ILE A 613 20.63 35.79 -69.44
CA ILE A 613 19.16 35.63 -69.50
C ILE A 613 18.50 36.93 -69.96
N LYS A 614 17.95 36.93 -71.20
CA LYS A 614 17.15 38.06 -71.70
C LYS A 614 15.72 37.98 -71.19
N ILE A 615 15.40 38.71 -70.12
CA ILE A 615 14.04 38.78 -69.56
C ILE A 615 13.20 39.81 -70.32
N GLY A 616 12.09 39.36 -70.91
CA GLY A 616 11.12 40.20 -71.62
C GLY A 616 10.14 40.97 -70.70
N ARG A 617 9.46 41.97 -71.27
CA ARG A 617 8.57 42.91 -70.56
C ARG A 617 7.44 42.24 -69.78
N ASN A 618 6.83 41.16 -70.31
CA ASN A 618 5.77 40.42 -69.63
C ASN A 618 6.24 39.79 -68.30
N PHE A 619 7.50 39.31 -68.25
CA PHE A 619 8.09 38.80 -67.01
C PHE A 619 8.36 39.93 -66.01
N GLN A 620 8.86 41.10 -66.46
CA GLN A 620 9.04 42.26 -65.57
C GLN A 620 7.73 42.73 -64.94
N VAL A 621 6.65 42.78 -65.74
CA VAL A 621 5.30 43.11 -65.27
C VAL A 621 4.80 42.07 -64.26
N SER A 622 5.03 40.77 -64.54
CA SER A 622 4.66 39.69 -63.61
C SER A 622 5.41 39.81 -62.29
N PHE A 623 6.74 39.99 -62.34
CA PHE A 623 7.58 40.13 -61.15
C PHE A 623 7.19 41.35 -60.31
N ALA A 624 6.97 42.51 -60.94
CA ALA A 624 6.52 43.71 -60.25
C ALA A 624 5.16 43.49 -59.55
N LYS A 625 4.21 42.84 -60.22
CA LYS A 625 2.90 42.51 -59.62
C LYS A 625 3.03 41.54 -58.46
N ASP A 626 3.86 40.52 -58.59
CA ASP A 626 4.05 39.50 -57.57
C ASP A 626 4.69 40.06 -56.30
N VAL A 627 5.71 40.92 -56.42
CA VAL A 627 6.29 41.64 -55.27
C VAL A 627 5.23 42.51 -54.58
N VAL A 628 4.42 43.25 -55.35
CA VAL A 628 3.37 44.11 -54.79
C VAL A 628 2.25 43.31 -54.13
N LYS A 629 1.85 42.15 -54.70
CA LYS A 629 0.89 41.22 -54.06
C LYS A 629 1.44 40.70 -52.74
N ALA A 630 2.72 40.31 -52.72
CA ALA A 630 3.38 39.79 -51.53
C ALA A 630 3.43 40.82 -50.40
N VAL A 631 3.87 42.05 -50.67
CA VAL A 631 3.90 43.13 -49.67
C VAL A 631 2.48 43.49 -49.22
N TYR A 632 1.51 43.56 -50.15
CA TYR A 632 0.10 43.79 -49.82
C TYR A 632 -0.44 42.76 -48.84
N PHE A 633 -0.17 41.48 -49.11
CA PHE A 633 -0.61 40.40 -48.25
C PHE A 633 0.06 40.49 -46.86
N LEU A 634 1.37 40.72 -46.79
CA LEU A 634 2.08 40.89 -45.52
C LEU A 634 1.53 42.07 -44.69
N HIS A 635 1.29 43.22 -45.31
CA HIS A 635 0.78 44.42 -44.63
C HIS A 635 -0.64 44.24 -44.10
N MET A 636 -1.47 43.44 -44.77
CA MET A 636 -2.83 43.11 -44.32
C MET A 636 -2.87 41.93 -43.34
N SER A 637 -1.76 41.19 -43.20
CA SER A 637 -1.64 40.06 -42.29
C SER A 637 -1.30 40.48 -40.86
N THR A 638 -1.33 39.51 -39.93
CA THR A 638 -0.94 39.70 -38.53
C THR A 638 0.54 40.09 -38.35
N LEU A 639 1.42 39.73 -39.29
CA LEU A 639 2.84 40.12 -39.29
C LEU A 639 3.05 41.60 -39.62
N ARG A 640 2.06 42.22 -40.29
CA ARG A 640 1.96 43.64 -40.64
C ARG A 640 3.06 44.23 -41.53
N MET A 641 4.20 43.58 -41.72
CA MET A 641 5.37 44.17 -42.41
C MET A 641 6.41 43.11 -42.80
N HIS A 642 7.28 43.46 -43.74
CA HIS A 642 8.45 42.66 -44.13
C HIS A 642 9.68 43.03 -43.28
N GLY A 643 9.94 44.33 -43.09
CA GLY A 643 10.96 44.88 -42.19
C GLY A 643 12.38 44.97 -42.75
N PHE A 644 12.71 44.17 -43.77
CA PHE A 644 13.99 44.25 -44.50
C PHE A 644 13.83 43.85 -45.97
N LEU A 645 13.00 44.58 -46.72
CA LEU A 645 12.70 44.27 -48.12
C LEU A 645 13.83 44.76 -49.04
N CYS A 646 14.33 43.91 -49.92
CA CYS A 646 15.29 44.28 -50.96
C CYS A 646 15.23 43.28 -52.12
N LEU A 647 15.89 43.61 -53.24
CA LEU A 647 15.86 42.76 -54.43
C LEU A 647 16.42 41.35 -54.15
N GLN A 648 17.41 41.26 -53.26
CA GLN A 648 18.03 40.00 -52.81
C GLN A 648 17.10 39.10 -51.99
N ASN A 649 16.10 39.69 -51.33
CA ASN A 649 15.10 38.97 -50.54
C ASN A 649 13.84 38.64 -51.36
N CYS A 650 13.83 38.95 -52.66
CA CYS A 650 12.82 38.50 -53.61
C CYS A 650 13.37 37.27 -54.35
N LEU A 651 12.84 36.07 -54.10
CA LEU A 651 13.31 34.83 -54.74
C LEU A 651 12.44 34.44 -55.92
N VAL A 652 12.98 33.72 -56.90
CA VAL A 652 12.22 33.21 -58.04
C VAL A 652 12.13 31.68 -57.96
N ASP A 653 10.91 31.14 -57.96
CA ASP A 653 10.67 29.70 -57.88
C ASP A 653 10.78 28.98 -59.26
N SER A 654 10.56 27.67 -59.29
CA SER A 654 10.59 26.88 -60.52
C SER A 654 9.56 27.33 -61.55
N ASN A 655 8.44 27.90 -61.09
CA ASN A 655 7.30 28.33 -61.89
C ASN A 655 7.38 29.80 -62.31
N TRP A 656 8.52 30.47 -62.07
CA TRP A 656 8.76 31.88 -62.35
C TRP A 656 7.90 32.86 -61.54
N ASN A 657 7.38 32.44 -60.39
CA ASN A 657 6.71 33.33 -59.46
C ASN A 657 7.74 33.95 -58.49
N VAL A 658 7.55 35.23 -58.17
CA VAL A 658 8.38 35.90 -57.16
C VAL A 658 7.85 35.61 -55.76
N LYS A 659 8.74 35.21 -54.85
CA LYS A 659 8.47 34.86 -53.47
C LYS A 659 9.35 35.67 -52.51
N LEU A 660 8.74 36.45 -51.63
CA LEU A 660 9.50 37.19 -50.60
C LEU A 660 10.01 36.22 -49.51
N THR A 661 11.24 36.41 -49.06
CA THR A 661 11.90 35.59 -48.02
C THR A 661 12.50 36.47 -46.93
N SER A 662 12.89 35.87 -45.80
CA SER A 662 13.58 36.56 -44.70
C SER A 662 12.77 37.68 -44.01
N PHE A 663 11.45 37.72 -44.19
CA PHE A 663 10.57 38.55 -43.37
C PHE A 663 10.47 37.96 -41.95
N VAL A 664 10.31 38.82 -40.94
CA VAL A 664 10.26 38.48 -39.49
C VAL A 664 11.57 37.92 -38.91
N THR A 665 12.27 37.03 -39.63
CA THR A 665 13.47 36.37 -39.11
C THR A 665 14.67 37.30 -38.94
N GLU A 666 14.82 38.33 -39.78
CA GLU A 666 15.95 39.27 -39.68
C GLU A 666 15.90 40.13 -38.42
N GLU A 667 14.70 40.52 -37.98
CA GLU A 667 14.48 41.27 -36.73
C GLU A 667 14.87 40.41 -35.51
N ILE A 668 14.37 39.16 -35.48
CA ILE A 668 14.67 38.20 -34.41
C ILE A 668 16.18 37.92 -34.36
N ILE A 669 16.83 37.69 -35.50
CA ILE A 669 18.28 37.48 -35.54
C ILE A 669 19.03 38.73 -35.08
N GLY A 670 18.60 39.93 -35.49
CA GLY A 670 19.19 41.20 -35.10
C GLY A 670 19.17 41.41 -33.58
N ASP A 671 18.04 41.12 -32.92
CA ASP A 671 17.92 41.19 -31.46
C ASP A 671 18.84 40.18 -30.75
N LYS A 672 18.95 38.97 -31.29
CA LYS A 672 19.81 37.92 -30.73
C LYS A 672 21.30 38.20 -30.91
N LEU A 673 21.69 38.86 -32.01
CA LEU A 673 23.04 39.38 -32.20
C LEU A 673 23.34 40.54 -31.24
N LYS A 674 22.39 41.46 -31.01
CA LYS A 674 22.52 42.59 -30.07
C LYS A 674 22.83 42.12 -28.64
N HIS A 675 22.15 41.06 -28.20
CA HIS A 675 22.33 40.49 -26.86
C HIS A 675 23.52 39.53 -26.75
N ASN A 676 24.37 39.44 -27.78
CA ASN A 676 25.51 38.52 -27.86
C ASN A 676 25.13 37.03 -27.65
N GLU A 677 23.89 36.65 -27.96
CA GLU A 677 23.42 35.25 -27.94
C GLU A 677 23.83 34.49 -29.23
N LEU A 678 24.02 35.25 -30.31
CA LEU A 678 24.52 34.78 -31.60
C LEU A 678 25.81 35.51 -31.99
N LYS A 679 26.64 34.83 -32.77
CA LYS A 679 27.76 35.39 -33.52
C LYS A 679 27.70 34.93 -34.97
N TYR A 680 28.16 35.77 -35.89
CA TYR A 680 28.36 35.34 -37.27
C TYR A 680 29.38 34.20 -37.30
N VAL A 681 29.13 33.16 -38.10
CA VAL A 681 30.10 32.09 -38.31
C VAL A 681 31.26 32.66 -39.13
N ASP A 682 32.45 32.66 -38.53
CA ASP A 682 33.69 32.98 -39.23
C ASP A 682 34.13 31.74 -40.02
N ASN A 683 34.16 31.86 -41.35
CA ASN A 683 34.46 30.71 -42.20
C ASN A 683 35.96 30.36 -42.23
N GLY A 684 36.82 31.21 -41.64
CA GLY A 684 38.27 30.97 -41.55
C GLY A 684 38.68 29.92 -40.49
N GLU A 685 38.05 29.92 -39.31
CA GLU A 685 38.40 28.98 -38.23
C GLU A 685 37.99 27.53 -38.54
N LEU A 686 36.88 27.35 -39.26
CA LEU A 686 36.36 26.02 -39.62
C LEU A 686 37.25 25.28 -40.62
N GLU A 687 37.87 25.99 -41.57
CA GLU A 687 38.87 25.39 -42.46
C GLU A 687 40.16 25.01 -41.72
N HIS A 688 40.55 25.79 -40.70
CA HIS A 688 41.71 25.50 -39.86
C HIS A 688 41.48 24.26 -38.98
N GLU A 689 40.33 24.15 -38.31
CA GLU A 689 39.93 22.97 -37.53
C GLU A 689 39.82 21.70 -38.39
N ILE A 690 39.29 21.81 -39.61
CA ILE A 690 39.19 20.67 -40.54
C ILE A 690 40.58 20.23 -41.02
N LYS A 691 41.51 21.16 -41.27
CA LYS A 691 42.91 20.85 -41.58
C LYS A 691 43.63 20.19 -40.40
N GLN A 692 43.38 20.66 -39.17
CA GLN A 692 43.95 20.10 -37.94
C GLN A 692 43.43 18.68 -37.66
N ARG A 693 42.10 18.45 -37.78
CA ARG A 693 41.51 17.11 -37.63
C ARG A 693 41.94 16.13 -38.73
N LYS A 694 42.25 16.61 -39.93
CA LYS A 694 42.85 15.80 -41.01
C LYS A 694 44.31 15.47 -40.72
N ARG A 695 45.06 16.38 -40.11
CA ARG A 695 46.45 16.18 -39.65
C ARG A 695 46.51 15.14 -38.52
N GLU A 696 45.64 15.26 -37.52
CA GLU A 696 45.52 14.28 -36.43
C GLU A 696 45.05 12.89 -36.92
N LYS A 697 44.14 12.82 -37.91
CA LYS A 697 43.74 11.55 -38.54
C LYS A 697 44.85 10.92 -39.40
N ARG A 698 45.78 11.72 -39.93
CA ARG A 698 46.98 11.23 -40.64
C ARG A 698 48.01 10.70 -39.65
N GLU A 699 48.26 11.43 -38.57
CA GLU A 699 49.18 11.03 -37.49
C GLU A 699 48.69 9.76 -36.76
N ARG A 700 47.38 9.61 -36.54
CA ARG A 700 46.79 8.37 -35.99
C ARG A 700 46.82 7.17 -36.95
N ARG A 701 46.92 7.40 -38.27
CA ARG A 701 47.12 6.33 -39.25
C ARG A 701 48.58 5.91 -39.31
N GLU A 702 49.51 6.87 -39.24
CA GLU A 702 50.95 6.60 -39.20
C GLU A 702 51.40 5.94 -37.88
N GLN A 703 50.71 6.16 -36.76
CA GLN A 703 50.96 5.45 -35.50
C GLN A 703 50.39 4.01 -35.46
N ARG A 704 49.42 3.67 -36.31
CA ARG A 704 48.83 2.31 -36.36
C ARG A 704 49.63 1.33 -37.23
N ASP A 705 50.47 1.82 -38.14
CA ASP A 705 51.28 0.97 -39.04
C ASP A 705 52.67 0.60 -38.47
N ASN A 706 53.04 1.06 -37.27
CA ASN A 706 54.39 0.87 -36.68
C ASN A 706 54.48 -0.23 -35.59
N GLY A 707 53.51 -1.14 -35.49
CA GLY A 707 53.48 -2.18 -34.45
C GLY A 707 53.52 -3.61 -34.98
N ALA A 708 54.62 -4.04 -35.63
CA ALA A 708 54.93 -5.46 -35.88
C ALA A 708 56.43 -5.70 -36.20
N THR A 709 57.15 -6.23 -35.19
CA THR A 709 58.27 -7.23 -35.18
C THR A 709 59.54 -7.14 -36.08
N ASP A 710 60.68 -7.02 -35.38
CA ASP A 710 62.01 -7.70 -35.47
C ASP A 710 62.91 -7.77 -36.74
N GLN A 711 63.99 -6.95 -36.70
CA GLN A 711 65.45 -7.13 -37.00
C GLN A 711 65.98 -8.02 -38.18
N PRO A 712 67.28 -7.89 -38.59
CA PRO A 712 68.07 -6.70 -38.97
C PRO A 712 68.87 -6.89 -40.29
N ALA A 713 69.23 -5.82 -41.02
CA ALA A 713 70.55 -5.64 -41.68
C ALA A 713 70.60 -4.47 -42.68
N GLU A 714 71.76 -3.81 -42.65
CA GLU A 714 72.43 -3.02 -43.69
C GLU A 714 71.97 -1.59 -44.07
N LYS A 715 72.76 -0.67 -43.50
CA LYS A 715 73.11 0.68 -43.94
C LYS A 715 73.40 0.75 -45.44
N THR A 716 72.81 1.70 -46.14
CA THR A 716 73.44 2.94 -46.67
C THR A 716 72.48 3.60 -47.65
N ASP A 717 72.00 4.81 -47.33
CA ASP A 717 71.53 5.87 -48.27
C ASP A 717 70.57 6.90 -47.65
N LYS A 718 70.16 6.74 -46.38
CA LYS A 718 69.22 7.68 -45.72
C LYS A 718 69.87 8.84 -44.94
N VAL A 719 71.13 9.19 -45.25
CA VAL A 719 71.81 10.35 -44.63
C VAL A 719 71.87 11.56 -45.59
N LYS A 720 71.85 11.37 -46.91
CA LYS A 720 71.91 12.50 -47.87
C LYS A 720 70.56 13.16 -48.18
N GLU A 721 69.44 12.48 -48.00
CA GLU A 721 68.11 13.10 -48.18
C GLU A 721 67.70 13.94 -46.95
N ARG A 722 68.09 13.53 -45.75
CA ARG A 722 67.66 14.15 -44.49
C ARG A 722 68.30 15.52 -44.24
N GLU A 723 69.47 15.81 -44.80
CA GLU A 723 70.08 17.15 -44.78
C GLU A 723 69.51 18.07 -45.88
N LYS A 724 69.04 17.52 -47.00
CA LYS A 724 68.41 18.30 -48.09
C LYS A 724 67.05 18.87 -47.68
N TRP A 725 66.27 18.13 -46.88
CA TRP A 725 65.01 18.59 -46.29
C TRP A 725 65.17 19.49 -45.06
N ARG A 726 66.39 19.60 -44.51
CA ARG A 726 66.71 20.48 -43.38
C ARG A 726 67.20 21.85 -43.87
N LYS A 727 68.04 21.90 -44.90
CA LYS A 727 68.41 23.16 -45.57
C LYS A 727 67.26 23.80 -46.39
N LYS A 728 66.29 23.02 -46.86
CA LYS A 728 65.06 23.56 -47.51
C LYS A 728 64.02 24.07 -46.50
N ARG A 729 64.20 23.79 -45.20
CA ARG A 729 63.30 24.25 -44.13
C ARG A 729 63.69 25.62 -43.58
N ASP A 730 64.94 26.02 -43.78
CA ASP A 730 65.48 27.31 -43.32
C ASP A 730 65.56 28.37 -44.44
N SER A 731 65.01 28.10 -45.64
CA SER A 731 64.99 29.04 -46.79
C SER A 731 63.59 29.50 -47.23
N ASP A 732 62.51 28.98 -46.66
CA ASP A 732 61.12 29.37 -46.99
C ASP A 732 60.47 30.13 -45.82
N SER A 733 61.24 31.02 -45.17
CA SER A 733 60.75 32.01 -44.20
C SER A 733 60.47 33.37 -44.84
N ASP A 734 60.17 33.42 -46.14
CA ASP A 734 59.85 34.65 -46.85
C ASP A 734 58.86 34.40 -48.00
N MET A 735 57.62 34.07 -47.66
CA MET A 735 56.45 34.25 -48.54
C MET A 735 55.17 34.35 -47.71
N GLY A 736 55.15 35.32 -46.81
CA GLY A 736 53.94 35.79 -46.14
C GLY A 736 53.36 37.00 -46.89
N HIS A 737 52.84 36.80 -48.10
CA HIS A 737 52.10 37.89 -48.78
C HIS A 737 50.88 37.48 -49.62
N ASP A 738 50.66 36.20 -49.94
CA ASP A 738 49.51 35.79 -50.78
C ASP A 738 48.28 35.28 -50.02
N SER A 739 48.36 35.03 -48.70
CA SER A 739 47.21 34.54 -47.90
C SER A 739 46.38 35.65 -47.26
N LEU A 740 46.94 36.84 -47.02
CA LEU A 740 46.19 37.97 -46.46
C LEU A 740 45.24 38.61 -47.48
N ASP A 741 45.57 38.56 -48.77
CA ASP A 741 44.78 39.20 -49.82
C ASP A 741 43.46 38.47 -50.12
N VAL A 742 43.40 37.15 -49.92
CA VAL A 742 42.17 36.35 -50.11
C VAL A 742 41.18 36.57 -48.96
N ASP A 743 41.68 36.69 -47.72
CA ASP A 743 40.86 36.92 -46.52
C ASP A 743 40.32 38.35 -46.46
N ILE A 744 41.14 39.36 -46.83
CA ILE A 744 40.69 40.75 -46.95
C ILE A 744 39.68 40.92 -48.10
N ALA A 745 39.83 40.18 -49.21
CA ALA A 745 38.87 40.21 -50.31
C ALA A 745 37.50 39.62 -49.93
N ALA A 746 37.46 38.52 -49.17
CA ALA A 746 36.23 37.90 -48.70
C ALA A 746 35.48 38.79 -47.67
N ILE A 747 36.22 39.44 -46.76
CA ILE A 747 35.68 40.41 -45.79
C ILE A 747 35.14 41.66 -46.51
N LYS A 748 35.91 42.23 -47.47
CA LYS A 748 35.45 43.35 -48.31
C LYS A 748 34.24 42.98 -49.18
N MET A 749 34.15 41.75 -49.69
CA MET A 749 32.97 41.27 -50.44
C MET A 749 31.73 41.13 -49.54
N ARG A 750 31.87 40.65 -48.30
CA ARG A 750 30.77 40.58 -47.31
C ARG A 750 30.28 41.97 -46.88
N GLU A 751 31.20 42.90 -46.60
CA GLU A 751 30.84 44.30 -46.31
C GLU A 751 30.14 44.98 -47.49
N LYS A 752 30.62 44.75 -48.72
CA LYS A 752 30.04 45.30 -49.95
C LYS A 752 28.64 44.74 -50.24
N SER A 753 28.40 43.46 -49.96
CA SER A 753 27.08 42.81 -50.09
C SER A 753 26.06 43.30 -49.05
N SER A 754 26.48 43.44 -47.78
CA SER A 754 25.61 43.98 -46.71
C SER A 754 25.26 45.46 -46.95
N ALA A 755 26.22 46.26 -47.41
CA ALA A 755 25.98 47.66 -47.76
C ALA A 755 24.97 47.82 -48.90
N LYS A 756 25.03 46.95 -49.92
CA LYS A 756 24.11 46.97 -51.07
C LYS A 756 22.65 46.69 -50.65
N LYS A 757 22.42 45.83 -49.66
CA LYS A 757 21.07 45.57 -49.10
C LYS A 757 20.57 46.76 -48.28
N LEU A 758 21.44 47.38 -47.50
CA LEU A 758 21.11 48.51 -46.63
C LEU A 758 20.76 49.79 -47.40
N VAL A 759 21.40 50.04 -48.55
CA VAL A 759 21.11 51.23 -49.40
C VAL A 759 19.70 51.21 -49.98
N GLN A 760 19.06 50.03 -50.06
CA GLN A 760 17.67 49.89 -50.51
C GLN A 760 16.64 50.12 -49.38
N GLN A 761 17.09 50.33 -48.13
CA GLN A 761 16.22 50.60 -46.99
C GLN A 761 15.92 52.09 -46.87
N ALA A 762 14.82 52.40 -46.16
CA ALA A 762 14.39 53.77 -45.93
C ALA A 762 15.41 54.57 -45.10
N PRO A 763 15.50 55.91 -45.28
CA PRO A 763 16.46 56.76 -44.57
C PRO A 763 16.42 56.61 -43.05
N GLU A 764 15.24 56.48 -42.44
CA GLU A 764 15.07 56.28 -41.00
C GLU A 764 15.72 54.97 -40.50
N ILE A 765 15.61 53.89 -41.27
CA ILE A 765 16.21 52.59 -40.96
C ILE A 765 17.74 52.67 -41.11
N VAL A 766 18.21 53.36 -42.15
CA VAL A 766 19.65 53.55 -42.42
C VAL A 766 20.30 54.40 -41.32
N ARG A 767 19.67 55.51 -40.91
CA ARG A 767 20.17 56.39 -39.83
C ARG A 767 20.32 55.62 -38.51
N GLU A 768 19.29 54.87 -38.12
CA GLU A 768 19.32 54.09 -36.88
C GLU A 768 20.31 52.93 -36.94
N TYR A 769 20.45 52.25 -38.09
CA TYR A 769 21.47 51.23 -38.27
C TYR A 769 22.90 51.78 -38.21
N VAL A 770 23.16 52.93 -38.83
CA VAL A 770 24.50 53.56 -38.81
C VAL A 770 24.87 54.02 -37.40
N SER A 771 23.90 54.56 -36.65
CA SER A 771 24.04 54.98 -35.25
C SER A 771 24.26 53.81 -34.30
N SER A 772 23.33 52.84 -34.31
CA SER A 772 23.29 51.78 -33.30
C SER A 772 24.11 50.55 -33.67
N LYS A 773 24.48 50.38 -34.95
CA LYS A 773 25.02 49.15 -35.55
C LYS A 773 24.07 47.93 -35.46
N HIS A 774 22.81 48.15 -35.10
CA HIS A 774 21.77 47.13 -35.01
C HIS A 774 20.64 47.45 -35.99
N LEU A 775 20.00 46.42 -36.54
CA LEU A 775 18.86 46.61 -37.43
C LEU A 775 17.63 47.00 -36.58
N PRO A 776 16.98 48.14 -36.86
CA PRO A 776 15.81 48.57 -36.10
C PRO A 776 14.56 47.78 -36.48
N VAL A 777 13.51 47.93 -35.67
CA VAL A 777 12.19 47.38 -35.99
C VAL A 777 11.66 48.11 -37.22
N GLY A 778 11.45 47.40 -38.32
CA GLY A 778 10.92 48.01 -39.54
C GLY A 778 9.49 48.54 -39.37
N THR A 779 9.00 49.26 -40.36
CA THR A 779 7.62 49.77 -40.40
C THR A 779 7.01 49.56 -41.78
N GLN A 780 5.69 49.62 -41.88
CA GLN A 780 5.02 49.58 -43.19
C GLN A 780 5.50 50.71 -44.11
N ALA A 781 5.74 51.91 -43.57
CA ALA A 781 6.26 53.04 -44.33
C ALA A 781 7.69 52.81 -44.83
N ALA A 782 8.53 52.12 -44.06
CA ALA A 782 9.87 51.72 -44.50
C ALA A 782 9.81 50.67 -45.63
N ASP A 783 8.89 49.68 -45.52
CA ASP A 783 8.66 48.71 -46.59
C ASP A 783 8.22 49.38 -47.91
N MET A 784 7.44 50.46 -47.84
CA MET A 784 6.99 51.19 -49.04
C MET A 784 8.15 51.86 -49.79
N TYR A 785 9.13 52.42 -49.05
CA TYR A 785 10.36 52.95 -49.64
C TYR A 785 11.15 51.84 -50.35
N SER A 786 11.36 50.72 -49.66
CA SER A 786 12.09 49.58 -50.21
C SER A 786 11.36 48.91 -51.38
N LEU A 787 10.03 48.87 -51.35
CA LEU A 787 9.21 48.39 -52.46
C LEU A 787 9.43 49.26 -53.71
N ALA A 788 9.48 50.58 -53.55
CA ALA A 788 9.78 51.48 -54.67
C ALA A 788 11.20 51.27 -55.22
N MET A 789 12.19 50.99 -54.36
CA MET A 789 13.54 50.60 -54.80
C MET A 789 13.56 49.28 -55.57
N VAL A 790 12.79 48.27 -55.14
CA VAL A 790 12.67 46.98 -55.84
C VAL A 790 11.95 47.17 -57.19
N LEU A 791 10.86 47.93 -57.22
CA LEU A 791 10.12 48.21 -58.45
C LEU A 791 10.97 49.00 -59.45
N TYR A 792 11.73 50.00 -58.98
CA TYR A 792 12.69 50.74 -59.80
C TYR A 792 13.70 49.79 -60.47
N GLN A 793 14.29 48.87 -59.70
CA GLN A 793 15.24 47.89 -60.23
C GLN A 793 14.58 46.91 -61.23
N ILE A 794 13.33 46.48 -61.01
CA ILE A 794 12.61 45.59 -61.94
C ILE A 794 12.29 46.30 -63.26
N LEU A 795 11.78 47.54 -63.19
CA LEU A 795 11.27 48.28 -64.34
C LEU A 795 12.40 48.84 -65.21
N PHE A 796 13.45 49.37 -64.59
CA PHE A 796 14.56 50.04 -65.28
C PHE A 796 15.81 49.17 -65.43
N LYS A 797 15.92 48.04 -64.71
CA LYS A 797 17.13 47.17 -64.68
C LYS A 797 18.41 47.95 -64.35
N LEU A 798 18.30 48.92 -63.44
CA LEU A 798 19.40 49.76 -62.95
C LEU A 798 19.70 49.45 -61.49
N GLU A 799 20.96 49.57 -61.08
CA GLU A 799 21.33 49.44 -59.66
C GLU A 799 20.80 50.64 -58.83
N PRO A 800 20.61 50.48 -57.50
CA PRO A 800 20.26 51.59 -56.61
C PRO A 800 21.24 52.77 -56.70
N PHE A 801 20.72 53.99 -56.88
CA PHE A 801 21.53 55.23 -56.98
C PHE A 801 22.59 55.20 -58.09
N TYR A 802 22.31 54.54 -59.21
CA TYR A 802 23.24 54.38 -60.35
C TYR A 802 23.83 55.72 -60.83
N GLU A 803 23.04 56.80 -60.77
CA GLU A 803 23.38 58.14 -61.24
C GLU A 803 24.50 58.79 -60.43
N ARG A 804 24.74 58.32 -59.19
CA ARG A 804 25.71 58.94 -58.28
C ARG A 804 27.11 58.39 -58.43
N ASN A 805 27.27 57.21 -59.03
CA ASN A 805 28.58 56.56 -59.28
C ASN A 805 29.49 56.49 -58.03
N LEU A 806 28.90 56.29 -56.85
CA LEU A 806 29.60 56.20 -55.56
C LEU A 806 29.49 54.76 -54.98
N PRO A 807 30.50 54.31 -54.21
CA PRO A 807 30.39 53.04 -53.51
C PRO A 807 29.29 53.08 -52.44
N TYR A 808 28.57 51.97 -52.25
CA TYR A 808 27.42 51.86 -51.35
C TYR A 808 27.68 52.35 -49.91
N ASN A 809 28.88 52.13 -49.35
CA ASN A 809 29.24 52.64 -48.02
C ASN A 809 29.22 54.18 -47.92
N LYS A 810 29.66 54.88 -48.97
CA LYS A 810 29.61 56.35 -49.03
C LYS A 810 28.17 56.85 -49.23
N ILE A 811 27.34 56.08 -49.91
CA ILE A 811 25.91 56.38 -50.06
C ILE A 811 25.20 56.25 -48.72
N LEU A 812 25.46 55.18 -47.96
CA LEU A 812 24.91 54.98 -46.61
C LEU A 812 25.31 56.11 -45.65
N SER A 813 26.57 56.52 -45.63
CA SER A 813 27.00 57.63 -44.78
C SER A 813 26.31 58.95 -45.16
N LYS A 814 26.11 59.18 -46.46
CA LYS A 814 25.43 60.38 -46.95
C LYS A 814 23.93 60.38 -46.64
N ILE A 815 23.24 59.24 -46.73
CA ILE A 815 21.84 59.10 -46.31
C ILE A 815 21.73 59.32 -44.78
N ALA A 816 22.67 58.78 -44.00
CA ALA A 816 22.64 58.90 -42.54
C ALA A 816 22.94 60.31 -42.01
N MET A 817 23.73 61.11 -42.73
CA MET A 817 24.16 62.45 -42.31
C MET A 817 23.36 63.61 -42.91
N ALA A 818 22.26 63.34 -43.65
CA ALA A 818 21.43 64.38 -44.24
C ALA A 818 20.60 65.13 -43.16
N ASN A 819 20.80 66.44 -43.00
CA ASN A 819 20.04 67.33 -42.10
C ASN A 819 19.16 68.31 -42.92
N ASP A 820 18.22 69.02 -42.28
CA ASP A 820 17.21 69.89 -42.94
C ASP A 820 17.79 70.99 -43.87
N ASN A 821 19.06 71.38 -43.69
CA ASN A 821 19.76 72.37 -44.52
C ASN A 821 20.71 71.77 -45.58
N ASP A 822 20.84 70.44 -45.67
CA ASP A 822 21.73 69.74 -46.60
C ASP A 822 20.94 68.87 -47.60
N GLN A 823 21.49 68.68 -48.80
CA GLN A 823 20.84 68.00 -49.93
C GLN A 823 20.37 66.58 -49.58
N ILE A 824 19.07 66.41 -49.30
CA ILE A 824 18.41 65.10 -49.17
C ILE A 824 18.69 64.28 -50.43
N ILE A 825 19.27 63.10 -50.26
CA ILE A 825 19.64 62.22 -51.37
C ILE A 825 18.51 61.22 -51.62
N ARG A 826 17.94 61.28 -52.82
CA ARG A 826 16.92 60.35 -53.30
C ARG A 826 17.33 59.76 -54.65
N PRO A 827 16.86 58.55 -54.99
CA PRO A 827 17.03 58.00 -56.33
C PRO A 827 16.33 58.88 -57.37
N SER A 828 16.89 58.98 -58.56
CA SER A 828 16.27 59.64 -59.71
C SER A 828 15.99 58.67 -60.84
N PHE A 829 14.89 58.86 -61.56
CA PHE A 829 14.63 58.12 -62.80
C PHE A 829 15.66 58.49 -63.89
N PRO A 830 15.97 57.56 -64.80
CA PRO A 830 16.90 57.83 -65.90
C PRO A 830 16.37 58.92 -66.84
N ASN A 831 17.14 60.00 -67.04
CA ASN A 831 16.89 61.02 -68.06
C ASN A 831 17.53 60.59 -69.40
N GLN A 832 16.91 60.97 -70.54
CA GLN A 832 17.31 60.63 -71.91
C GLN A 832 18.79 60.89 -72.26
N GLN A 833 19.51 61.72 -71.50
CA GLN A 833 20.89 62.14 -71.80
C GLN A 833 21.99 61.26 -71.18
N ASN A 834 21.69 60.38 -70.22
CA ASN A 834 22.70 59.61 -69.47
C ASN A 834 22.42 58.09 -69.45
N LEU A 835 22.11 57.49 -70.61
CA LEU A 835 22.11 56.02 -70.76
C LEU A 835 23.49 55.51 -71.21
N PRO A 836 24.05 54.47 -70.57
CA PRO A 836 25.21 53.76 -71.10
C PRO A 836 24.77 52.91 -72.32
N ASN A 837 25.24 53.34 -73.51
CA ASN A 837 25.35 52.65 -74.80
C ASN A 837 24.38 51.51 -75.20
N GLN A 838 23.68 51.78 -76.31
CA GLN A 838 23.01 50.87 -77.26
C GLN A 838 21.84 50.02 -76.73
N ARG A 839 20.66 50.64 -76.60
CA ARG A 839 19.36 49.99 -76.85
C ARG A 839 18.40 50.94 -77.54
N GLU A 840 17.58 50.36 -78.41
CA GLU A 840 16.68 50.97 -79.38
C GLU A 840 15.73 52.04 -78.78
N GLU A 841 15.48 53.07 -79.59
CA GLU A 841 14.89 54.38 -79.27
C GLU A 841 13.38 54.36 -78.87
N GLU A 842 12.75 53.21 -78.62
CA GLU A 842 11.29 53.13 -78.37
C GLU A 842 10.87 52.91 -76.90
N GLU A 843 11.77 52.61 -75.96
CA GLU A 843 11.36 52.07 -74.65
C GLU A 843 11.26 53.05 -73.47
N LEU A 844 11.72 54.31 -73.60
CA LEU A 844 11.68 55.27 -72.48
C LEU A 844 10.33 55.99 -72.29
N ASP A 845 9.44 55.96 -73.30
CA ASP A 845 8.08 56.53 -73.24
C ASP A 845 7.02 55.56 -72.66
N ALA A 846 7.44 54.41 -72.13
CA ALA A 846 6.54 53.27 -71.95
C ALA A 846 5.89 53.12 -70.55
N TYR A 847 6.14 54.01 -69.58
CA TYR A 847 5.53 53.93 -68.25
C TYR A 847 4.70 55.17 -67.91
N ASN A 848 3.45 54.94 -67.49
CA ASN A 848 2.52 56.01 -67.14
C ASN A 848 3.10 56.92 -66.03
N LEU A 849 3.02 58.24 -66.20
CA LEU A 849 3.43 59.25 -65.22
C LEU A 849 2.81 59.03 -63.83
N GLN A 850 1.60 58.45 -63.77
CA GLN A 850 0.94 58.06 -62.53
C GLN A 850 1.70 56.96 -61.77
N LEU A 851 2.35 56.02 -62.47
CA LEU A 851 3.16 54.97 -61.87
C LEU A 851 4.49 55.54 -61.37
N LEU A 852 5.13 56.40 -62.15
CA LEU A 852 6.42 57.04 -61.79
C LEU A 852 6.26 57.94 -60.57
N SER A 853 5.24 58.81 -60.55
CA SER A 853 4.94 59.67 -59.39
C SER A 853 4.59 58.89 -58.13
N ALA A 854 3.95 57.71 -58.26
CA ALA A 854 3.68 56.85 -57.11
C ALA A 854 4.94 56.20 -56.53
N ILE A 855 5.89 55.79 -57.40
CA ILE A 855 7.21 55.28 -56.98
C ILE A 855 8.00 56.40 -56.31
N GLU A 856 8.00 57.61 -56.88
CA GLU A 856 8.70 58.78 -56.30
C GLU A 856 8.13 59.18 -54.93
N ALA A 857 6.81 59.14 -54.76
CA ALA A 857 6.15 59.43 -53.49
C ALA A 857 6.53 58.44 -52.36
N CYS A 858 6.96 57.22 -52.70
CA CYS A 858 7.48 56.27 -51.71
C CYS A 858 8.89 56.67 -51.20
N TRP A 859 9.63 57.52 -51.92
CA TRP A 859 10.97 57.97 -51.53
C TRP A 859 10.98 59.28 -50.72
N LEU A 860 9.81 59.70 -50.22
CA LEU A 860 9.71 60.85 -49.32
C LEU A 860 10.44 60.58 -48.00
N GLU A 861 11.08 61.63 -47.46
CA GLU A 861 11.86 61.55 -46.22
C GLU A 861 10.98 61.21 -45.02
N ILE A 862 9.81 61.85 -44.93
CA ILE A 862 8.84 61.68 -43.84
C ILE A 862 8.04 60.37 -44.06
N PRO A 863 8.13 59.38 -43.16
CA PRO A 863 7.47 58.08 -43.34
C PRO A 863 5.95 58.15 -43.52
N GLU A 864 5.28 59.04 -42.78
CA GLU A 864 3.82 59.20 -42.78
C GLU A 864 3.28 59.73 -44.11
N MET A 865 4.12 60.40 -44.90
CA MET A 865 3.75 60.98 -46.19
C MET A 865 3.81 59.98 -47.35
N ARG A 866 4.38 58.79 -47.12
CA ARG A 866 4.51 57.73 -48.15
C ARG A 866 3.15 57.07 -48.40
N PRO A 867 2.83 56.68 -49.65
CA PRO A 867 1.54 56.04 -49.95
C PRO A 867 1.44 54.65 -49.32
N ASN A 868 0.24 54.24 -48.90
CA ASN A 868 0.01 52.89 -48.41
C ASN A 868 0.00 51.84 -49.54
N ILE A 869 0.17 50.57 -49.18
CA ILE A 869 0.24 49.46 -50.14
C ILE A 869 -1.06 49.24 -50.93
N LYS A 870 -2.24 49.58 -50.35
CA LYS A 870 -3.54 49.50 -51.07
C LYS A 870 -3.53 50.42 -52.29
N ARG A 871 -3.09 51.66 -52.11
CA ARG A 871 -2.94 52.67 -53.17
C ARG A 871 -1.89 52.24 -54.18
N MET A 872 -0.73 51.75 -53.72
CA MET A 872 0.35 51.32 -54.60
C MET A 872 -0.07 50.11 -55.47
N LYS A 873 -0.76 49.13 -54.89
CA LYS A 873 -1.29 47.97 -55.62
C LYS A 873 -2.27 48.38 -56.73
N ALA A 874 -3.19 49.30 -56.44
CA ALA A 874 -4.14 49.79 -57.44
C ALA A 874 -3.41 50.46 -58.62
N ILE A 875 -2.42 51.31 -58.35
CA ILE A 875 -1.67 52.03 -59.38
C ILE A 875 -0.83 51.07 -60.24
N VAL A 876 -0.12 50.12 -59.63
CA VAL A 876 0.71 49.14 -60.36
C VAL A 876 -0.14 48.23 -61.25
N PHE A 877 -1.29 47.76 -60.76
CA PHE A 877 -2.15 46.85 -61.52
C PHE A 877 -2.90 47.55 -62.66
N ALA A 878 -3.29 48.82 -62.48
CA ALA A 878 -3.93 49.61 -63.53
C ALA A 878 -2.97 49.94 -64.67
N ASN A 879 -1.69 50.17 -64.36
CA ASN A 879 -0.71 50.69 -65.32
C ASN A 879 0.22 49.63 -65.94
N LEU A 880 0.35 48.44 -65.36
CA LEU A 880 1.12 47.33 -65.93
C LEU A 880 0.18 46.22 -66.45
N LYS A 881 0.00 46.09 -67.77
CA LYS A 881 -0.83 45.02 -68.40
C LYS A 881 0.05 43.97 -69.11
N SER A 882 -0.32 42.69 -69.01
CA SER A 882 0.35 41.57 -69.69
C SER A 882 -0.26 41.34 -71.08
N SER A 883 0.57 41.20 -72.11
CA SER A 883 0.10 40.99 -73.49
C SER A 883 -0.29 39.52 -73.74
N GLY A 884 -1.58 39.24 -74.00
CA GLY A 884 -2.08 38.00 -74.66
C GLY A 884 -2.48 36.80 -73.76
N SER A 885 -3.54 36.09 -74.13
CA SER A 885 -4.29 35.06 -73.38
C SER A 885 -3.86 33.60 -73.61
N GLY A 886 -3.64 32.85 -72.53
CA GLY A 886 -3.53 31.37 -72.48
C GLY A 886 -2.43 30.89 -71.52
N SER A 887 -2.77 30.23 -70.40
CA SER A 887 -1.84 29.95 -69.29
C SER A 887 -1.58 28.45 -69.06
N LEU A 888 -0.35 28.16 -68.63
CA LEU A 888 0.30 26.87 -68.32
C LEU A 888 -0.43 25.91 -67.36
N VAL A 889 -1.61 26.28 -66.84
CA VAL A 889 -2.30 25.59 -65.73
C VAL A 889 -3.05 24.35 -66.19
N ASP A 890 -3.57 24.34 -67.42
CA ASP A 890 -4.43 23.26 -67.93
C ASP A 890 -3.70 21.91 -68.11
N GLN A 891 -2.36 21.92 -68.24
CA GLN A 891 -1.59 20.69 -68.43
C GLN A 891 -1.29 19.93 -67.13
N MET A 892 -1.37 20.56 -65.95
CA MET A 892 -0.94 19.93 -64.69
C MET A 892 -2.05 19.10 -64.00
N ILE A 893 -3.32 19.39 -64.25
CA ILE A 893 -4.47 18.76 -63.57
C ILE A 893 -4.60 17.26 -63.90
N LYS A 894 -4.24 16.86 -65.13
CA LYS A 894 -4.43 15.50 -65.63
C LYS A 894 -3.50 14.44 -64.98
N MET A 895 -2.39 14.84 -64.35
CA MET A 895 -1.46 13.89 -63.72
C MET A 895 -1.82 13.51 -62.27
N MET A 896 -2.70 14.26 -61.60
CA MET A 896 -3.01 14.01 -60.18
C MET A 896 -4.05 12.90 -59.98
N GLU A 897 -4.91 12.63 -60.97
CA GLU A 897 -5.98 11.63 -60.84
C GLU A 897 -5.45 10.20 -60.70
N ASP A 898 -4.43 9.82 -61.50
CA ASP A 898 -3.89 8.45 -61.54
C ASP A 898 -3.17 8.01 -60.25
N TYR A 899 -2.66 8.97 -59.46
CA TYR A 899 -1.89 8.67 -58.24
C TYR A 899 -2.79 8.27 -57.06
N THR A 900 -4.06 8.68 -57.08
CA THR A 900 -5.01 8.49 -55.97
C THR A 900 -5.49 7.04 -55.88
N THR A 901 -5.65 6.36 -57.01
CA THR A 901 -6.19 4.99 -57.11
C THR A 901 -5.30 3.89 -56.52
N ASN A 902 -3.97 4.04 -56.52
CA ASN A 902 -3.06 3.01 -56.01
C ASN A 902 -2.99 2.94 -54.47
N LEU A 903 -3.26 4.05 -53.80
CA LEU A 903 -3.19 4.14 -52.33
C LEU A 903 -4.37 3.43 -51.66
N GLU A 904 -5.53 3.40 -52.31
CA GLU A 904 -6.75 2.78 -51.79
C GLU A 904 -6.60 1.25 -51.64
N GLN A 905 -5.85 0.60 -52.54
CA GLN A 905 -5.68 -0.85 -52.53
C GLN A 905 -4.84 -1.34 -51.33
N LEU A 906 -3.80 -0.59 -50.94
CA LEU A 906 -2.88 -0.97 -49.86
C LEU A 906 -3.53 -0.86 -48.47
N VAL A 907 -4.46 0.08 -48.29
CA VAL A 907 -5.20 0.29 -47.03
C VAL A 907 -6.16 -0.87 -46.74
N LYS A 908 -6.72 -1.47 -47.79
CA LYS A 908 -7.69 -2.57 -47.71
C LYS A 908 -7.09 -3.88 -47.18
N GLU A 909 -5.85 -4.20 -47.55
CA GLU A 909 -5.19 -5.44 -47.09
C GLU A 909 -4.81 -5.39 -45.61
N ARG A 910 -4.37 -4.21 -45.12
CA ARG A 910 -3.98 -4.02 -43.71
C ARG A 910 -5.17 -4.03 -42.74
N THR A 911 -6.34 -3.61 -43.20
CA THR A 911 -7.56 -3.60 -42.39
C THR A 911 -8.11 -5.01 -42.18
N GLN A 912 -8.03 -5.89 -43.18
CA GLN A 912 -8.49 -7.28 -43.05
C GLN A 912 -7.73 -8.09 -41.98
N MET A 913 -6.39 -7.98 -41.93
CA MET A 913 -5.59 -8.69 -40.93
C MET A 913 -5.87 -8.24 -39.49
N LEU A 914 -6.27 -6.97 -39.31
CA LEU A 914 -6.62 -6.43 -38.00
C LEU A 914 -7.97 -6.99 -37.53
N GLU A 915 -8.94 -7.12 -38.43
CA GLU A 915 -10.26 -7.68 -38.13
C GLU A 915 -10.17 -9.14 -37.66
N ASP A 916 -9.37 -9.97 -38.34
CA ASP A 916 -9.23 -11.39 -38.00
C ASP A 916 -8.61 -11.59 -36.60
N ALA A 917 -7.57 -10.81 -36.27
CA ALA A 917 -6.95 -10.84 -34.94
C ALA A 917 -7.91 -10.36 -33.84
N GLN A 918 -8.73 -9.35 -34.14
CA GLN A 918 -9.71 -8.82 -33.19
C GLN A 918 -10.84 -9.82 -32.92
N GLN A 919 -11.31 -10.54 -33.93
CA GLN A 919 -12.31 -11.60 -33.76
C GLN A 919 -11.81 -12.74 -32.89
N GLN A 920 -10.54 -13.13 -33.01
CA GLN A 920 -9.96 -14.20 -32.20
C GLN A 920 -9.86 -13.81 -30.72
N ALA A 921 -9.45 -12.57 -30.43
CA ALA A 921 -9.42 -12.03 -29.07
C ALA A 921 -10.83 -11.95 -28.45
N ASP A 922 -11.83 -11.53 -29.22
CA ASP A 922 -13.22 -11.44 -28.76
C ASP A 922 -13.82 -12.79 -28.37
N ARG A 923 -13.52 -13.86 -29.13
CA ARG A 923 -14.01 -15.22 -28.83
C ARG A 923 -13.45 -15.75 -27.51
N LEU A 924 -12.16 -15.50 -27.25
CA LEU A 924 -11.49 -15.90 -26.01
C LEU A 924 -12.01 -15.10 -24.80
N LEU A 925 -12.30 -13.81 -24.97
CA LEU A 925 -12.83 -12.99 -23.88
C LEU A 925 -14.25 -13.43 -23.48
N LYS A 926 -15.10 -13.72 -24.47
CA LYS A 926 -16.47 -14.21 -24.25
C LYS A 926 -16.55 -15.62 -23.66
N SER A 927 -15.47 -16.41 -23.70
CA SER A 927 -15.43 -17.74 -23.07
C SER A 927 -14.98 -17.71 -21.61
N MET A 928 -14.26 -16.67 -21.18
CA MET A 928 -13.79 -16.54 -19.79
C MET A 928 -14.71 -15.71 -18.89
N LEU A 929 -15.53 -14.83 -19.48
CA LEU A 929 -16.40 -13.90 -18.77
C LEU A 929 -17.82 -13.93 -19.35
N PRO A 930 -18.85 -13.64 -18.55
CA PRO A 930 -20.20 -13.44 -19.08
C PRO A 930 -20.20 -12.39 -20.20
N SER A 931 -20.99 -12.59 -21.25
CA SER A 931 -20.91 -11.75 -22.47
C SER A 931 -21.14 -10.26 -22.20
N THR A 932 -22.01 -9.90 -21.27
CA THR A 932 -22.24 -8.50 -20.87
C THR A 932 -21.02 -7.87 -20.22
N ILE A 933 -20.35 -8.61 -19.32
CA ILE A 933 -19.14 -8.17 -18.63
C ILE A 933 -17.95 -8.07 -19.59
N ALA A 934 -17.84 -9.00 -20.54
CA ALA A 934 -16.83 -8.95 -21.61
C ALA A 934 -17.00 -7.72 -22.50
N GLU A 935 -18.24 -7.34 -22.84
CA GLU A 935 -18.54 -6.15 -23.63
C GLU A 935 -18.26 -4.85 -22.87
N ASP A 936 -18.58 -4.82 -21.57
CA ASP A 936 -18.25 -3.67 -20.71
C ASP A 936 -16.74 -3.46 -20.58
N LEU A 937 -15.97 -4.53 -20.36
CA LEU A 937 -14.50 -4.46 -20.33
C LEU A 937 -13.91 -4.06 -21.68
N LYS A 938 -14.47 -4.56 -22.79
CA LYS A 938 -14.05 -4.16 -24.15
C LYS A 938 -14.33 -2.69 -24.45
N ALA A 939 -15.41 -2.14 -23.89
CA ALA A 939 -15.76 -0.72 -23.97
C ALA A 939 -14.94 0.17 -23.02
N GLY A 940 -14.02 -0.40 -22.23
CA GLY A 940 -13.24 0.32 -21.23
C GLY A 940 -14.05 0.76 -20.00
N ARG A 941 -15.25 0.18 -19.80
CA ARG A 941 -16.08 0.44 -18.62
C ARG A 941 -15.61 -0.43 -17.46
N SER A 942 -15.53 0.15 -16.27
CA SER A 942 -15.26 -0.62 -15.05
C SER A 942 -16.50 -1.41 -14.65
N VAL A 943 -16.30 -2.69 -14.33
CA VAL A 943 -17.38 -3.58 -13.85
C VAL A 943 -17.42 -3.51 -12.33
N LEU A 944 -18.41 -2.79 -11.79
CA LEU A 944 -18.59 -2.65 -10.36
C LEU A 944 -19.25 -3.91 -9.75
N PRO A 945 -18.93 -4.28 -8.50
CA PRO A 945 -19.67 -5.32 -7.78
C PRO A 945 -21.15 -4.94 -7.65
N GLN A 946 -22.04 -5.88 -7.95
CA GLN A 946 -23.49 -5.69 -7.87
C GLN A 946 -24.12 -6.73 -6.93
N LEU A 947 -25.09 -6.27 -6.13
CA LEU A 947 -25.93 -7.12 -5.33
C LEU A 947 -27.18 -7.50 -6.12
N TYR A 948 -27.48 -8.80 -6.16
CA TYR A 948 -28.64 -9.35 -6.85
C TYR A 948 -29.59 -9.94 -5.82
N ALA A 949 -30.87 -9.59 -5.94
CA ALA A 949 -31.87 -9.92 -4.92
C ALA A 949 -32.13 -11.43 -4.84
N ASN A 950 -32.09 -12.13 -5.97
CA ASN A 950 -32.30 -13.57 -6.02
C ASN A 950 -31.50 -14.21 -7.17
N ALA A 951 -30.75 -15.27 -6.85
CA ALA A 951 -30.05 -16.12 -7.80
C ALA A 951 -30.02 -17.56 -7.27
N THR A 952 -30.03 -18.55 -8.16
CA THR A 952 -29.87 -19.96 -7.75
C THR A 952 -28.46 -20.44 -8.05
N VAL A 953 -27.76 -20.88 -7.01
CA VAL A 953 -26.40 -21.43 -7.08
C VAL A 953 -26.47 -22.95 -6.92
N LEU A 954 -25.81 -23.68 -7.81
CA LEU A 954 -25.70 -25.14 -7.81
C LEU A 954 -24.25 -25.57 -7.60
N PHE A 955 -24.07 -26.57 -6.74
CA PHE A 955 -22.84 -27.32 -6.58
C PHE A 955 -23.08 -28.79 -6.96
N SER A 956 -22.13 -29.37 -7.68
CA SER A 956 -22.07 -30.80 -7.97
C SER A 956 -20.71 -31.35 -7.55
N ASP A 957 -20.67 -32.50 -6.90
CA ASP A 957 -19.45 -33.17 -6.43
C ASP A 957 -19.44 -34.65 -6.82
N ILE A 958 -18.25 -35.22 -7.04
CA ILE A 958 -18.09 -36.61 -7.48
C ILE A 958 -17.86 -37.51 -6.28
N ARG A 959 -18.79 -38.45 -6.04
CA ARG A 959 -18.65 -39.38 -4.92
C ARG A 959 -17.43 -40.29 -5.12
N GLY A 960 -16.51 -40.26 -4.15
CA GLY A 960 -15.36 -41.16 -4.13
C GLY A 960 -14.24 -40.74 -5.09
N PHE A 961 -14.24 -39.48 -5.54
CA PHE A 961 -13.17 -38.92 -6.37
C PHE A 961 -11.79 -39.16 -5.78
N THR A 962 -11.60 -38.97 -4.47
CA THR A 962 -10.32 -39.21 -3.78
C THR A 962 -9.79 -40.65 -3.97
N ARG A 963 -10.70 -41.64 -4.05
CA ARG A 963 -10.34 -43.05 -4.30
C ARG A 963 -10.01 -43.29 -5.77
N ILE A 964 -10.75 -42.64 -6.67
CA ILE A 964 -10.51 -42.73 -8.12
C ILE A 964 -9.18 -42.06 -8.47
N SER A 965 -8.89 -40.90 -7.90
CA SER A 965 -7.66 -40.14 -8.14
C SER A 965 -6.42 -40.77 -7.51
N SER A 966 -6.54 -41.42 -6.35
CA SER A 966 -5.41 -42.13 -5.72
C SER A 966 -4.97 -43.39 -6.48
N THR A 967 -5.83 -43.93 -7.33
CA THR A 967 -5.59 -45.17 -8.07
C THR A 967 -5.51 -44.98 -9.59
N SER A 968 -5.48 -43.72 -10.06
CA SER A 968 -5.38 -43.34 -11.47
C SER A 968 -4.17 -42.44 -11.70
N THR A 969 -3.61 -42.43 -12.91
CA THR A 969 -2.49 -41.53 -13.20
C THR A 969 -2.97 -40.08 -13.30
N PRO A 970 -2.14 -39.07 -12.97
CA PRO A 970 -2.53 -37.66 -13.08
C PRO A 970 -3.09 -37.28 -14.45
N LEU A 971 -2.51 -37.80 -15.55
CA LEU A 971 -2.99 -37.55 -16.91
C LEU A 971 -4.38 -38.15 -17.16
N GLN A 972 -4.65 -39.35 -16.62
CA GLN A 972 -5.97 -39.98 -16.69
C GLN A 972 -7.02 -39.20 -15.89
N VAL A 973 -6.66 -38.65 -14.73
CA VAL A 973 -7.54 -37.80 -13.92
C VAL A 973 -7.89 -36.50 -14.65
N VAL A 974 -6.91 -35.84 -15.28
CA VAL A 974 -7.15 -34.61 -16.06
C VAL A 974 -8.06 -34.86 -17.26
N ASN A 975 -7.79 -35.90 -18.05
CA ASN A 975 -8.64 -36.24 -19.20
C ASN A 975 -10.07 -36.60 -18.76
N PHE A 976 -10.20 -37.38 -17.68
CA PHE A 976 -11.49 -37.70 -17.09
C PHE A 976 -12.30 -36.44 -16.68
N LEU A 977 -11.68 -35.52 -15.93
CA LEU A 977 -12.35 -34.29 -15.51
C LEU A 977 -12.71 -33.42 -16.72
N ASN A 978 -11.84 -33.33 -17.73
CA ASN A 978 -12.11 -32.59 -18.96
C ASN A 978 -13.31 -33.18 -19.73
N ASP A 979 -13.40 -34.50 -19.89
CA ASP A 979 -14.52 -35.15 -20.58
C ASP A 979 -15.85 -34.94 -19.83
N LEU A 980 -15.82 -35.08 -18.50
CA LEU A 980 -16.99 -34.88 -17.64
C LEU A 980 -17.47 -33.42 -17.69
N PHE A 981 -16.56 -32.46 -17.49
CA PHE A 981 -16.89 -31.04 -17.47
C PHE A 981 -17.24 -30.50 -18.85
N SER A 982 -16.67 -31.04 -19.94
CA SER A 982 -17.11 -30.70 -21.30
C SER A 982 -18.56 -31.14 -21.55
N GLY A 983 -18.97 -32.29 -20.99
CA GLY A 983 -20.35 -32.73 -21.00
C GLY A 983 -21.29 -31.80 -20.22
N PHE A 984 -20.85 -31.32 -19.04
CA PHE A 984 -21.59 -30.32 -18.27
C PHE A 984 -21.68 -28.98 -19.00
N ASP A 985 -20.59 -28.49 -19.58
CA ASP A 985 -20.54 -27.26 -20.38
C ASP A 985 -21.55 -27.33 -21.55
N ALA A 986 -21.65 -28.48 -22.23
CA ALA A 986 -22.62 -28.70 -23.32
C ALA A 986 -24.09 -28.68 -22.86
N ILE A 987 -24.36 -29.06 -21.61
CA ILE A 987 -25.71 -28.95 -21.00
C ILE A 987 -26.01 -27.48 -20.69
N ILE A 988 -25.05 -26.75 -20.12
CA ILE A 988 -25.23 -25.37 -19.64
C ILE A 988 -25.47 -24.40 -20.80
N VAL A 989 -24.75 -24.53 -21.92
CA VAL A 989 -24.87 -23.65 -23.10
C VAL A 989 -26.31 -23.53 -23.64
N LYS A 990 -27.16 -24.54 -23.38
CA LYS A 990 -28.58 -24.56 -23.80
C LYS A 990 -29.55 -23.88 -22.83
N HIS A 991 -29.07 -23.38 -21.70
CA HIS A 991 -29.87 -22.79 -20.63
C HIS A 991 -29.28 -21.44 -20.20
N ASP A 992 -30.08 -20.60 -19.55
CA ASP A 992 -29.60 -19.33 -18.99
C ASP A 992 -28.86 -19.60 -17.66
N ALA A 993 -27.65 -20.15 -17.77
CA ALA A 993 -26.79 -20.44 -16.63
C ALA A 993 -25.32 -20.21 -16.99
N PHE A 994 -24.57 -19.77 -16.00
CA PHE A 994 -23.16 -19.44 -16.14
C PHE A 994 -22.30 -20.35 -15.26
N LYS A 995 -21.21 -20.86 -15.85
CA LYS A 995 -20.17 -21.62 -15.15
C LYS A 995 -19.28 -20.64 -14.39
N VAL A 996 -19.29 -20.73 -13.06
CA VAL A 996 -18.53 -19.83 -12.20
C VAL A 996 -17.08 -20.28 -12.14
N GLU A 997 -16.87 -21.47 -11.57
CA GLU A 997 -15.56 -22.09 -11.45
C GLU A 997 -15.70 -23.59 -11.13
N THR A 998 -14.56 -24.28 -11.18
CA THR A 998 -14.41 -25.67 -10.73
C THR A 998 -13.50 -25.68 -9.51
N ILE A 999 -13.91 -26.34 -8.44
CA ILE A 999 -13.19 -26.42 -7.17
C ILE A 999 -12.79 -27.88 -6.95
N GLY A 1000 -11.61 -28.27 -7.44
CA GLY A 1000 -11.21 -29.68 -7.46
C GLY A 1000 -12.13 -30.48 -8.39
N ASP A 1001 -12.83 -31.47 -7.82
CA ASP A 1001 -13.87 -32.27 -8.48
C ASP A 1001 -15.28 -31.68 -8.38
N ALA A 1002 -15.45 -30.59 -7.62
CA ALA A 1002 -16.71 -29.89 -7.52
C ALA A 1002 -16.91 -28.89 -8.67
N TYR A 1003 -18.14 -28.81 -9.17
CA TYR A 1003 -18.54 -27.97 -10.29
C TYR A 1003 -19.63 -26.97 -9.87
N MET A 1004 -19.37 -25.68 -10.07
CA MET A 1004 -20.22 -24.58 -9.60
C MET A 1004 -20.89 -23.82 -10.76
N ILE A 1005 -22.21 -23.67 -10.66
CA ILE A 1005 -23.06 -23.01 -11.67
C ILE A 1005 -23.99 -22.03 -10.99
N VAL A 1006 -24.33 -20.96 -11.70
CA VAL A 1006 -25.34 -20.02 -11.24
C VAL A 1006 -26.30 -19.62 -12.37
N SER A 1007 -27.55 -19.32 -12.01
CA SER A 1007 -28.53 -18.68 -12.88
C SER A 1007 -29.14 -17.46 -12.20
N GLY A 1008 -29.58 -16.47 -12.99
CA GLY A 1008 -30.04 -15.15 -12.51
C GLY A 1008 -28.92 -14.10 -12.47
N LEU A 1009 -27.75 -14.41 -13.03
CA LEU A 1009 -26.56 -13.56 -13.06
C LEU A 1009 -25.85 -13.70 -14.42
N PRO A 1010 -25.24 -12.63 -14.97
CA PRO A 1010 -25.19 -11.25 -14.48
C PRO A 1010 -26.47 -10.45 -14.79
N ARG A 1011 -27.47 -11.05 -15.45
CA ARG A 1011 -28.78 -10.43 -15.68
C ARG A 1011 -29.83 -11.17 -14.85
N GLU A 1012 -30.62 -10.42 -14.10
CA GLU A 1012 -31.74 -10.98 -13.35
C GLU A 1012 -32.78 -11.53 -14.34
N ASN A 1013 -33.16 -12.80 -14.16
CA ASN A 1013 -34.13 -13.49 -15.01
C ASN A 1013 -35.45 -13.78 -14.27
N GLY A 1014 -35.80 -12.91 -13.31
CA GLY A 1014 -36.98 -13.07 -12.47
C GLY A 1014 -36.87 -14.35 -11.63
N ASN A 1015 -37.89 -15.21 -11.65
CA ASN A 1015 -37.85 -16.52 -10.99
C ASN A 1015 -37.38 -17.65 -11.92
N ALA A 1016 -36.96 -17.36 -13.16
CA ALA A 1016 -36.52 -18.40 -14.10
C ALA A 1016 -35.21 -19.08 -13.67
N HIS A 1017 -34.41 -18.44 -12.82
CA HIS A 1017 -33.16 -19.01 -12.30
C HIS A 1017 -33.33 -20.39 -11.66
N VAL A 1018 -34.38 -20.58 -10.86
CA VAL A 1018 -34.62 -21.85 -10.17
C VAL A 1018 -35.08 -22.93 -11.14
N GLN A 1019 -35.81 -22.56 -12.20
CA GLN A 1019 -36.20 -23.49 -13.27
C GLN A 1019 -34.98 -23.98 -14.03
N HIS A 1020 -34.14 -23.06 -14.51
CA HIS A 1020 -32.95 -23.42 -15.31
C HIS A 1020 -32.01 -24.33 -14.53
N ILE A 1021 -31.72 -24.01 -13.27
CA ILE A 1021 -30.88 -24.86 -12.42
C ILE A 1021 -31.52 -26.23 -12.16
N SER A 1022 -32.84 -26.29 -11.97
CA SER A 1022 -33.54 -27.57 -11.79
C SER A 1022 -33.45 -28.46 -13.03
N GLU A 1023 -33.64 -27.90 -14.23
CA GLU A 1023 -33.48 -28.66 -15.49
C GLU A 1023 -32.05 -29.12 -15.72
N ILE A 1024 -31.07 -28.25 -15.44
CA ILE A 1024 -29.65 -28.58 -15.53
C ILE A 1024 -29.31 -29.72 -14.56
N SER A 1025 -29.76 -29.65 -13.30
CA SER A 1025 -29.47 -30.66 -12.29
C SER A 1025 -29.97 -32.06 -12.68
N LEU A 1026 -31.18 -32.15 -13.25
CA LEU A 1026 -31.74 -33.41 -13.76
C LEU A 1026 -30.96 -33.95 -14.96
N LYS A 1027 -30.58 -33.07 -15.90
CA LYS A 1027 -29.76 -33.43 -17.07
C LYS A 1027 -28.35 -33.88 -16.66
N MET A 1028 -27.73 -33.20 -15.70
CA MET A 1028 -26.41 -33.56 -15.16
C MET A 1028 -26.44 -34.93 -14.47
N ARG A 1029 -27.42 -35.19 -13.61
CA ARG A 1029 -27.61 -36.51 -12.97
C ARG A 1029 -27.75 -37.62 -14.01
N THR A 1030 -28.55 -37.38 -15.06
CA THR A 1030 -28.79 -38.34 -16.15
C THR A 1030 -27.54 -38.56 -17.00
N PHE A 1031 -26.79 -37.50 -17.29
CA PHE A 1031 -25.54 -37.57 -18.04
C PHE A 1031 -24.50 -38.41 -17.30
N VAL A 1032 -24.28 -38.13 -16.00
CA VAL A 1032 -23.33 -38.88 -15.16
C VAL A 1032 -23.70 -40.35 -15.07
N SER A 1033 -24.99 -40.68 -14.94
CA SER A 1033 -25.45 -42.07 -14.87
C SER A 1033 -25.11 -42.88 -16.13
N ASN A 1034 -24.96 -42.22 -17.28
CA ASN A 1034 -24.58 -42.84 -18.56
C ASN A 1034 -23.09 -42.65 -18.91
N PHE A 1035 -22.34 -41.92 -18.08
CA PHE A 1035 -20.94 -41.60 -18.33
C PHE A 1035 -20.04 -42.76 -17.90
N LYS A 1036 -19.23 -43.26 -18.83
CA LYS A 1036 -18.27 -44.34 -18.57
C LYS A 1036 -16.84 -43.80 -18.54
N LEU A 1037 -16.07 -44.18 -17.52
CA LEU A 1037 -14.65 -43.84 -17.43
C LEU A 1037 -13.85 -44.65 -18.46
N ALA A 1038 -13.14 -43.97 -19.36
CA ALA A 1038 -12.35 -44.62 -20.40
C ALA A 1038 -11.29 -45.60 -19.87
N HIS A 1039 -10.68 -45.29 -18.71
CA HIS A 1039 -9.69 -46.14 -18.06
C HIS A 1039 -10.30 -47.15 -17.07
N ARG A 1040 -11.61 -47.08 -16.79
CA ARG A 1040 -12.36 -47.95 -15.86
C ARG A 1040 -13.84 -48.10 -16.26
N PRO A 1041 -14.14 -48.84 -17.33
CA PRO A 1041 -15.49 -48.91 -17.88
C PRO A 1041 -16.52 -49.62 -16.98
N GLU A 1042 -16.09 -50.37 -15.96
CA GLU A 1042 -16.98 -51.10 -15.03
C GLU A 1042 -17.42 -50.28 -13.81
N GLU A 1043 -16.79 -49.12 -13.57
CA GLU A 1043 -17.08 -48.30 -12.39
C GLU A 1043 -18.11 -47.22 -12.72
N SER A 1044 -19.31 -47.32 -12.13
CA SER A 1044 -20.38 -46.33 -12.32
C SER A 1044 -20.13 -45.08 -11.48
N LEU A 1045 -20.08 -43.91 -12.11
CA LEU A 1045 -19.94 -42.64 -11.41
C LEU A 1045 -21.25 -42.20 -10.77
N MET A 1046 -21.15 -41.62 -9.58
CA MET A 1046 -22.26 -41.01 -8.86
C MET A 1046 -21.88 -39.59 -8.48
N VAL A 1047 -22.81 -38.66 -8.68
CA VAL A 1047 -22.66 -37.26 -8.24
C VAL A 1047 -23.62 -36.94 -7.11
N ARG A 1048 -23.19 -36.04 -6.23
CA ARG A 1048 -24.08 -35.30 -5.34
C ARG A 1048 -24.36 -33.96 -5.98
N ILE A 1049 -25.61 -33.55 -6.02
CA ILE A 1049 -25.99 -32.24 -6.55
C ILE A 1049 -26.81 -31.52 -5.50
N GLY A 1050 -26.45 -30.28 -5.21
CA GLY A 1050 -27.16 -29.43 -4.26
C GLY A 1050 -27.33 -28.01 -4.77
N PHE A 1051 -28.49 -27.40 -4.58
CA PHE A 1051 -28.69 -25.99 -4.93
C PHE A 1051 -29.59 -25.22 -3.97
N HIS A 1052 -29.31 -23.92 -3.86
CA HIS A 1052 -30.06 -22.97 -3.05
C HIS A 1052 -30.28 -21.66 -3.82
N SER A 1053 -31.40 -21.00 -3.54
CA SER A 1053 -31.77 -19.71 -4.12
C SER A 1053 -31.78 -18.63 -3.04
N GLY A 1054 -31.20 -17.48 -3.32
CA GLY A 1054 -31.14 -16.36 -2.38
C GLY A 1054 -30.33 -15.19 -2.94
N ALA A 1055 -30.16 -14.14 -2.13
CA ALA A 1055 -29.40 -12.95 -2.52
C ALA A 1055 -27.90 -13.27 -2.66
N VAL A 1056 -27.26 -12.71 -3.69
CA VAL A 1056 -25.83 -12.91 -3.97
C VAL A 1056 -25.19 -11.60 -4.45
N ALA A 1057 -23.98 -11.31 -3.96
CA ALA A 1057 -23.15 -10.26 -4.52
C ALA A 1057 -22.20 -10.86 -5.57
N ALA A 1058 -22.11 -10.28 -6.76
CA ALA A 1058 -21.23 -10.76 -7.82
C ALA A 1058 -20.37 -9.63 -8.41
N GLY A 1059 -19.13 -9.93 -8.78
CA GLY A 1059 -18.19 -8.94 -9.31
C GLY A 1059 -16.92 -9.57 -9.91
N VAL A 1060 -16.17 -8.77 -10.66
CA VAL A 1060 -14.90 -9.21 -11.29
C VAL A 1060 -13.73 -8.99 -10.32
N VAL A 1061 -12.97 -10.05 -10.04
CA VAL A 1061 -11.80 -10.03 -9.15
C VAL A 1061 -10.53 -10.34 -9.94
N GLY A 1062 -9.48 -9.54 -9.73
CA GLY A 1062 -8.15 -9.71 -10.35
C GLY A 1062 -7.93 -8.87 -11.61
N LEU A 1063 -6.73 -8.28 -11.76
CA LEU A 1063 -6.37 -7.39 -12.88
C LEU A 1063 -5.70 -8.12 -14.06
N GLN A 1064 -4.86 -9.12 -13.78
CA GLN A 1064 -4.13 -9.88 -14.81
C GLN A 1064 -4.92 -11.10 -15.34
N ALA A 1065 -5.81 -11.65 -14.51
CA ALA A 1065 -6.68 -12.77 -14.85
C ALA A 1065 -8.08 -12.51 -14.24
N PRO A 1066 -8.91 -11.66 -14.86
CA PRO A 1066 -10.20 -11.27 -14.31
C PRO A 1066 -11.14 -12.48 -14.22
N ARG A 1067 -11.70 -12.74 -13.03
CA ARG A 1067 -12.68 -13.80 -12.77
C ARG A 1067 -13.97 -13.21 -12.24
N TYR A 1068 -15.12 -13.69 -12.73
CA TYR A 1068 -16.42 -13.29 -12.21
C TYR A 1068 -16.77 -14.16 -10.98
N CYS A 1069 -16.63 -13.58 -9.78
CA CYS A 1069 -16.78 -14.28 -8.50
C CYS A 1069 -18.11 -13.95 -7.84
N LEU A 1070 -18.63 -14.88 -7.04
CA LEU A 1070 -19.85 -14.72 -6.26
C LEU A 1070 -19.57 -14.80 -4.76
N PHE A 1071 -20.22 -13.93 -3.99
CA PHE A 1071 -20.07 -13.81 -2.55
C PHE A 1071 -21.43 -13.76 -1.88
N GLY A 1072 -21.55 -14.42 -0.72
CA GLY A 1072 -22.74 -14.35 0.12
C GLY A 1072 -23.09 -15.67 0.77
N GLU A 1073 -24.03 -15.59 1.70
CA GLU A 1073 -24.54 -16.76 2.43
C GLU A 1073 -25.15 -17.81 1.50
N THR A 1074 -25.77 -17.38 0.39
CA THR A 1074 -26.38 -18.27 -0.60
C THR A 1074 -25.40 -19.27 -1.19
N VAL A 1075 -24.15 -18.85 -1.46
CA VAL A 1075 -23.08 -19.73 -2.00
C VAL A 1075 -22.72 -20.80 -0.99
N ASN A 1076 -22.50 -20.40 0.28
CA ASN A 1076 -22.18 -21.31 1.37
C ASN A 1076 -23.31 -22.30 1.63
N PHE A 1077 -24.56 -21.84 1.57
CA PHE A 1077 -25.72 -22.70 1.81
C PHE A 1077 -25.95 -23.68 0.65
N ALA A 1078 -25.73 -23.27 -0.60
CA ALA A 1078 -25.75 -24.16 -1.76
C ALA A 1078 -24.68 -25.27 -1.68
N SER A 1079 -23.45 -24.93 -1.28
CA SER A 1079 -22.38 -25.91 -1.05
C SER A 1079 -22.73 -26.91 0.06
N ARG A 1080 -23.46 -26.47 1.10
CA ARG A 1080 -23.96 -27.36 2.15
C ARG A 1080 -25.09 -28.27 1.68
N MET A 1081 -25.92 -27.83 0.72
CA MET A 1081 -26.93 -28.69 0.09
C MET A 1081 -26.30 -29.84 -0.69
N GLU A 1082 -25.15 -29.61 -1.31
CA GLU A 1082 -24.39 -30.66 -1.99
C GLU A 1082 -23.75 -31.61 -0.97
N SER A 1083 -22.95 -31.07 -0.04
CA SER A 1083 -22.11 -31.90 0.85
C SER A 1083 -22.92 -32.77 1.82
N THR A 1084 -24.10 -32.31 2.26
CA THR A 1084 -25.04 -33.10 3.07
C THR A 1084 -25.98 -33.98 2.24
N GLY A 1085 -25.89 -33.89 0.92
CA GLY A 1085 -26.68 -34.64 -0.05
C GLY A 1085 -26.34 -36.13 -0.11
N LEU A 1086 -27.34 -36.93 -0.50
CA LEU A 1086 -27.14 -38.35 -0.77
C LEU A 1086 -26.60 -38.57 -2.19
N PRO A 1087 -25.77 -39.62 -2.40
CA PRO A 1087 -25.29 -39.96 -3.73
C PRO A 1087 -26.41 -40.14 -4.75
N ASN A 1088 -26.22 -39.59 -5.94
CA ASN A 1088 -27.16 -39.61 -7.06
C ASN A 1088 -28.55 -39.00 -6.75
N LYS A 1089 -28.65 -38.17 -5.72
CA LYS A 1089 -29.83 -37.37 -5.40
C LYS A 1089 -29.53 -35.88 -5.56
N ILE A 1090 -30.57 -35.12 -5.89
CA ILE A 1090 -30.51 -33.67 -6.05
C ILE A 1090 -31.18 -33.06 -4.84
N GLN A 1091 -30.41 -32.45 -3.95
CA GLN A 1091 -30.91 -31.84 -2.73
C GLN A 1091 -31.14 -30.34 -2.91
N ILE A 1092 -32.26 -29.86 -2.39
CA ILE A 1092 -32.64 -28.46 -2.46
C ILE A 1092 -33.06 -27.93 -1.09
N SER A 1093 -32.75 -26.67 -0.84
CA SER A 1093 -33.22 -25.96 0.35
C SER A 1093 -34.74 -25.74 0.33
N GLU A 1094 -35.35 -25.53 1.49
CA GLU A 1094 -36.75 -25.11 1.63
C GLU A 1094 -37.09 -23.85 0.81
N HIS A 1095 -36.20 -22.85 0.76
CA HIS A 1095 -36.45 -21.64 -0.02
C HIS A 1095 -36.54 -21.93 -1.54
N SER A 1096 -35.62 -22.72 -2.10
CA SER A 1096 -35.69 -23.17 -3.50
C SER A 1096 -36.95 -24.00 -3.78
N PHE A 1097 -37.35 -24.85 -2.83
CA PHE A 1097 -38.58 -25.62 -2.93
C PHE A 1097 -39.81 -24.70 -3.00
N ASN A 1098 -39.89 -23.69 -2.14
CA ASN A 1098 -40.98 -22.73 -2.16
C ASN A 1098 -41.06 -21.98 -3.51
N LEU A 1099 -39.92 -21.58 -4.08
CA LEU A 1099 -39.88 -20.96 -5.40
C LEU A 1099 -40.34 -21.92 -6.52
N LEU A 1100 -39.88 -23.17 -6.52
CA LEU A 1100 -40.33 -24.18 -7.49
C LEU A 1100 -41.83 -24.47 -7.36
N ARG A 1101 -42.32 -24.63 -6.14
CA ARG A 1101 -43.73 -24.91 -5.87
C ARG A 1101 -44.63 -23.75 -6.28
N CYS A 1102 -44.22 -22.50 -6.03
CA CYS A 1102 -45.03 -21.33 -6.38
C CYS A 1102 -45.08 -21.07 -7.90
N PHE A 1103 -43.97 -21.24 -8.61
CA PHE A 1103 -43.86 -20.79 -10.00
C PHE A 1103 -43.79 -21.92 -11.04
N TYR A 1104 -43.39 -23.15 -10.67
CA TYR A 1104 -43.12 -24.26 -11.60
C TYR A 1104 -43.57 -25.62 -11.06
N HIS A 1105 -44.89 -25.83 -11.01
CA HIS A 1105 -45.54 -27.05 -10.48
C HIS A 1105 -45.16 -28.36 -11.20
N GLN A 1106 -44.56 -28.28 -12.39
CA GLN A 1106 -44.09 -29.42 -13.18
C GLN A 1106 -42.93 -30.21 -12.57
N PHE A 1107 -42.23 -29.68 -11.56
CA PHE A 1107 -41.10 -30.36 -10.92
C PHE A 1107 -41.58 -31.20 -9.74
N VAL A 1108 -41.21 -32.48 -9.73
CA VAL A 1108 -41.55 -33.42 -8.66
C VAL A 1108 -40.50 -33.33 -7.57
N VAL A 1109 -40.92 -32.82 -6.41
CA VAL A 1109 -40.07 -32.62 -5.24
C VAL A 1109 -40.65 -33.38 -4.03
N VAL A 1110 -39.81 -34.12 -3.31
CA VAL A 1110 -40.18 -34.91 -2.13
C VAL A 1110 -39.47 -34.35 -0.90
N GLU A 1111 -40.17 -34.24 0.23
CA GLU A 1111 -39.57 -33.82 1.49
C GLU A 1111 -38.58 -34.89 2.01
N ARG A 1112 -37.36 -34.47 2.35
CA ARG A 1112 -36.34 -35.35 2.98
C ARG A 1112 -36.49 -35.37 4.50
N GLY A 1113 -36.90 -34.24 5.09
CA GLY A 1113 -36.93 -33.99 6.53
C GLY A 1113 -35.83 -33.02 6.98
N LYS A 1114 -35.65 -32.91 8.30
CA LYS A 1114 -34.65 -32.03 8.93
C LYS A 1114 -33.25 -32.61 8.82
N VAL A 1115 -32.31 -31.78 8.35
CA VAL A 1115 -30.89 -32.11 8.23
C VAL A 1115 -30.10 -31.06 9.01
N ASP A 1116 -29.14 -31.49 9.83
CA ASP A 1116 -28.26 -30.57 10.55
C ASP A 1116 -27.24 -29.94 9.59
N ILE A 1117 -27.32 -28.62 9.44
CA ILE A 1117 -26.46 -27.83 8.57
C ILE A 1117 -25.56 -26.97 9.45
N LYS A 1118 -24.24 -27.22 9.37
CA LYS A 1118 -23.21 -26.51 10.13
C LYS A 1118 -23.42 -24.98 10.11
N GLY A 1119 -23.74 -24.37 11.25
CA GLY A 1119 -23.94 -22.92 11.39
C GLY A 1119 -25.36 -22.40 11.07
N LYS A 1120 -26.31 -23.27 10.74
CA LYS A 1120 -27.76 -22.94 10.64
C LYS A 1120 -28.64 -23.84 11.53
N GLY A 1121 -28.11 -24.95 12.04
CA GLY A 1121 -28.86 -25.92 12.85
C GLY A 1121 -29.68 -26.86 11.97
N GLU A 1122 -30.75 -27.44 12.53
CA GLU A 1122 -31.66 -28.30 11.78
C GLU A 1122 -32.51 -27.50 10.78
N VAL A 1123 -32.34 -27.77 9.49
CA VAL A 1123 -33.13 -27.15 8.41
C VAL A 1123 -33.84 -28.22 7.59
N THR A 1124 -35.09 -27.96 7.21
CA THR A 1124 -35.86 -28.84 6.33
C THR A 1124 -35.30 -28.80 4.91
N THR A 1125 -35.03 -29.97 4.34
CA THR A 1125 -34.49 -30.12 2.98
C THR A 1125 -35.40 -31.01 2.14
N HIS A 1126 -35.28 -30.89 0.82
CA HIS A 1126 -36.12 -31.62 -0.14
C HIS A 1126 -35.25 -32.26 -1.24
N PHE A 1127 -35.76 -33.31 -1.87
CA PHE A 1127 -35.15 -33.93 -3.04
C PHE A 1127 -35.94 -33.63 -4.31
N LEU A 1128 -35.24 -33.16 -5.34
CA LEU A 1128 -35.79 -33.03 -6.70
C LEU A 1128 -35.63 -34.36 -7.44
N GLU A 1129 -36.75 -35.04 -7.74
CA GLU A 1129 -36.73 -36.37 -8.36
C GLU A 1129 -36.93 -36.34 -9.87
N GLY A 1130 -37.73 -35.42 -10.39
CA GLY A 1130 -38.05 -35.39 -11.83
C GLY A 1130 -38.91 -34.22 -12.27
N LYS A 1131 -39.42 -34.32 -13.51
CA LYS A 1131 -40.34 -33.37 -14.14
C LYS A 1131 -41.51 -34.16 -14.75
N GLU A 1132 -42.74 -33.80 -14.44
CA GLU A 1132 -43.93 -34.43 -15.04
C GLU A 1132 -44.00 -34.11 -16.54
N GLN A 1133 -44.18 -35.14 -17.37
CA GLN A 1133 -44.38 -34.97 -18.81
C GLN A 1133 -45.82 -34.53 -19.07
N SER A 1134 -46.03 -33.23 -19.26
CA SER A 1134 -47.30 -32.69 -19.75
C SER A 1134 -47.45 -33.03 -21.24
N SER A 1135 -48.26 -34.04 -21.54
CA SER A 1135 -48.76 -34.34 -22.88
C SER A 1135 -49.91 -33.36 -23.19
N PHE A 1136 -49.59 -32.21 -23.80
CA PHE A 1136 -50.60 -31.32 -24.39
C PHE A 1136 -50.75 -31.60 -25.88
N ASN A 1137 -51.93 -32.13 -26.23
CA ASN A 1137 -52.46 -32.29 -27.57
C ASN A 1137 -52.40 -30.96 -28.34
N LEU A 1138 -51.97 -31.03 -29.61
CA LEU A 1138 -52.20 -30.00 -30.61
C LEU A 1138 -53.72 -29.78 -30.75
N GLY A 1139 -54.20 -28.65 -30.23
CA GLY A 1139 -55.54 -28.14 -30.50
C GLY A 1139 -55.62 -27.55 -31.91
N GLN A 1140 -56.65 -27.98 -32.62
CA GLN A 1140 -57.12 -27.51 -33.92
C GLN A 1140 -56.99 -25.99 -34.11
N GLN A 1141 -56.42 -25.62 -35.25
CA GLN A 1141 -56.64 -24.33 -35.89
C GLN A 1141 -58.13 -24.18 -36.25
N GLN A 1142 -58.78 -23.14 -35.75
CA GLN A 1142 -59.84 -22.45 -36.48
C GLN A 1142 -59.60 -20.94 -36.43
N SER A 1143 -59.07 -20.45 -37.55
CA SER A 1143 -59.46 -19.25 -38.28
C SER A 1143 -60.01 -18.06 -37.48
N TYR A 1144 -59.21 -17.01 -37.38
CA TYR A 1144 -59.66 -15.66 -37.76
C TYR A 1144 -58.46 -14.89 -38.35
N GLY A 1145 -58.46 -14.73 -39.67
CA GLY A 1145 -57.53 -13.86 -40.38
C GLY A 1145 -58.11 -12.47 -40.60
N ARG A 1146 -57.26 -11.44 -40.60
CA ARG A 1146 -57.03 -10.54 -41.75
C ARG A 1146 -56.22 -9.30 -41.35
N LYS A 1147 -55.17 -9.06 -42.17
CA LYS A 1147 -54.64 -7.76 -42.64
C LYS A 1147 -54.21 -6.78 -41.52
N LYS A 1148 -52.95 -6.37 -41.42
CA LYS A 1148 -52.02 -5.90 -42.45
C LYS A 1148 -50.62 -5.88 -41.87
#